data_AF-A0A8X8GMA2-F1
#
_entry.id   AF-A0A8X8GMA2-F1
#
_cell.length_a   1.000
_cell.length_b   1.000
_cell.length_c   1.000
_cell.angle_alpha   90.00
_cell.angle_beta   90.00
_cell.angle_gamma   90.00
#
_symmetry.space_group_name_H-M   'P 1'
#
loop_
_entity.id
_entity.type
_entity.pdbx_description
1 polymer ?
#
loop_
_entity_poly.entity_id
_entity_poly.type
_entity_poly.pdbx_seq_one_letter_code
_entity_poly.pdbx_strand_id
1 'polypeptide(L)'
;MQNNEQLDVLYKLKKEIEKSNNEALVHTINQVIKKVYLNQYTLSFVGHFSAGKSTLINLLLEQDILPSSPVPTTSNTAIVSVSKEEEIIANLEYQKYAKLKTYDDVKIMNRLNIDVESIEIKFPSNKFNLGFTLQDTPGVDSNVSTHQSTTEQFLYTSNMIVYIVDYNHVQSALNFQFMKRMNQVGIPIIFVINQIDKHNENEISFDTFKQKVEQSIQDWDIKVAQLFYVSKFDHPNNQLHLFSEFLVEQDKLREPIEDFVTRIIEFIHRTQLSYIQEHMQNILDALNINESEFEESYKQFQQNQAISEEAQLLNHSSQLLTYLKEKRKNILDNAYIMTHDMREDIRYYLESMALDFKVGGLLNKKKKTEEERAKRLQIVVDRLQEKVNRHIRQPMREDLSFVTRFIHHSEVNQRILNQHYEIEPTLISNLYQVQTSINNTYVLTFSDDVLKAIARAIEKQSDSLFKDIIEHTEATELSNIEDNDAHLYEQYLEFKNLKQSLTTENYKHYYIHINDSLDKLIDRTETHYKLNQSTISSTNDLDEDITSTKDTTTHHFDIQKALAIIEPVPLFNKTKQDIKATLQRIDNKIVKIGVFGTFSAGKSSLINALLGDHYLVSSPNPTTAATTEISYGHDSQITLKTNTQLLNELNQLLEYQNVSFNSLEKFMNSNIESLKQQLEKNQLAFITSVEKHFSMYQDMLTEGITHTISQNEIKQWSAEDEYATFVKTVHIQLPLDWLKDKIIVDSLGLHSNNQRHTNETERILTSSDLILYVSYFNHSFTDNDKAFIEHMKDINQLNEAQTFKMIINAIDLAETNEDLIAVEQYVKDALSQVNLPSELFGVSSKRALETKDEGILKLKESINHFVETESKTILEKQMIHQIEQMRDNFNQIIYEFKTNQTRMLEQQQQLETYKNKTPLTNQMIHTSEQHTKNEVEEQIYHLNKRLQLQLLDEVKKVYNSQMTQNNDFNDEKKRATKMYLDQVHQRLYLEQTLLVERIKTYFTSQLDQQIAPTIQKLNSVHVLIQPHFKITAPFTDDALLRISLEEMLSVLPKQLSKRKILNANAQRELQEMICTNTLELLQPSLNVLKQQLNYYVSNLTHDANIELNQLNNNVLEQINDLLSKRIDNSLIEQLETVNQQLEPLLN
;
A
#
# COMPACT_ATOMS: atom_id res chain seq x y z
N MET A 1 19.44 13.58 -34.48
CA MET A 1 19.63 12.29 -33.79
C MET A 1 18.80 11.25 -34.52
N GLN A 2 19.33 10.04 -34.71
CA GLN A 2 18.49 8.90 -35.08
C GLN A 2 17.56 8.60 -33.89
N ASN A 3 16.33 8.13 -34.13
CA ASN A 3 15.39 7.64 -33.10
C ASN A 3 14.71 8.70 -32.20
N ASN A 4 14.53 9.94 -32.68
CA ASN A 4 13.90 11.02 -31.90
C ASN A 4 12.48 10.72 -31.42
N GLU A 5 11.66 10.04 -32.23
CA GLU A 5 10.28 9.70 -31.85
C GLU A 5 10.25 8.69 -30.70
N GLN A 6 11.14 7.69 -30.74
CA GLN A 6 11.25 6.69 -29.68
C GLN A 6 11.76 7.30 -28.37
N LEU A 7 12.76 8.19 -28.44
CA LEU A 7 13.27 8.92 -27.28
C LEU A 7 12.20 9.82 -26.66
N ASP A 8 11.34 10.45 -27.47
CA ASP A 8 10.21 11.25 -27.00
C ASP A 8 9.20 10.45 -26.20
N VAL A 9 8.80 9.29 -26.71
CA VAL A 9 7.85 8.43 -26.01
C VAL A 9 8.44 7.89 -24.70
N LEU A 10 9.70 7.44 -24.69
CA LEU A 10 10.37 6.94 -23.49
C LEU A 10 10.56 8.01 -22.42
N TYR A 11 10.93 9.23 -22.81
CA TYR A 11 11.10 10.33 -21.88
C TYR A 11 9.78 10.79 -21.26
N LYS A 12 8.69 10.85 -22.06
CA LYS A 12 7.35 11.12 -21.52
C LYS A 12 6.90 10.04 -20.54
N LEU A 13 7.18 8.77 -20.86
CA LEU A 13 6.85 7.65 -19.99
C LEU A 13 7.66 7.69 -18.67
N LYS A 14 8.94 8.04 -18.73
CA LYS A 14 9.78 8.32 -17.55
C LYS A 14 9.13 9.35 -16.63
N LYS A 15 8.77 10.52 -17.18
CA LYS A 15 8.16 11.63 -16.42
C LYS A 15 6.81 11.26 -15.80
N GLU A 16 6.07 10.36 -16.43
CA GLU A 16 4.82 9.85 -15.86
C GLU A 16 5.08 8.93 -14.67
N ILE A 17 6.06 8.03 -14.79
CA ILE A 17 6.39 7.04 -13.75
C ILE A 17 7.05 7.67 -12.52
N GLU A 18 7.81 8.75 -12.71
CA GLU A 18 8.38 9.55 -11.60
C GLU A 18 7.32 10.03 -10.60
N LYS A 19 6.03 10.12 -10.98
CA LYS A 19 4.92 10.48 -10.08
C LYS A 19 4.57 9.39 -9.04
N SER A 20 5.11 8.17 -9.16
CA SER A 20 4.79 7.02 -8.30
C SER A 20 5.88 6.59 -7.34
N ASN A 21 7.01 7.31 -7.31
CA ASN A 21 8.23 6.93 -6.59
C ASN A 21 8.79 5.53 -6.93
N ASN A 22 8.43 4.97 -8.10
CA ASN A 22 9.01 3.71 -8.58
C ASN A 22 10.43 3.93 -9.15
N GLU A 23 11.41 4.16 -8.27
CA GLU A 23 12.79 4.51 -8.64
C GLU A 23 13.46 3.41 -9.49
N ALA A 24 13.20 2.15 -9.19
CA ALA A 24 13.74 1.00 -9.92
C ALA A 24 13.29 1.00 -11.40
N LEU A 25 12.01 1.28 -11.67
CA LEU A 25 11.51 1.33 -13.04
C LEU A 25 11.99 2.58 -13.77
N VAL A 26 12.10 3.73 -13.08
CA VAL A 26 12.71 4.95 -13.65
C VAL A 26 14.17 4.69 -14.05
N HIS A 27 14.95 4.00 -13.22
CA HIS A 27 16.32 3.61 -13.56
C HIS A 27 16.35 2.73 -14.81
N THR A 28 15.44 1.75 -14.93
CA THR A 28 15.31 0.91 -16.13
C THR A 28 15.06 1.75 -17.39
N ILE A 29 14.15 2.71 -17.31
CA ILE A 29 13.82 3.61 -18.43
C ILE A 29 15.03 4.46 -18.82
N ASN A 30 15.82 4.93 -17.85
CA ASN A 30 17.07 5.65 -18.13
C ASN A 30 18.06 4.78 -18.93
N GLN A 31 18.22 3.50 -18.59
CA GLN A 31 19.07 2.58 -19.35
C GLN A 31 18.55 2.36 -20.78
N VAL A 32 17.22 2.25 -20.95
CA VAL A 32 16.58 2.14 -22.27
C VAL A 32 16.79 3.40 -23.11
N ILE A 33 16.61 4.59 -22.53
CA ILE A 33 16.88 5.88 -23.18
C ILE A 33 18.35 5.94 -23.65
N LYS A 34 19.29 5.57 -22.77
CA LYS A 34 20.72 5.52 -23.10
C LYS A 34 21.01 4.58 -24.27
N LYS A 35 20.45 3.37 -24.25
CA LYS A 35 20.60 2.38 -25.32
C LYS A 35 20.06 2.91 -26.66
N VAL A 36 18.87 3.49 -26.68
CA VAL A 36 18.23 4.05 -27.89
C VAL A 36 19.02 5.23 -28.43
N TYR A 37 19.52 6.10 -27.56
CA TYR A 37 20.34 7.26 -27.91
C TYR A 37 21.69 6.85 -28.53
N LEU A 38 22.34 5.83 -27.97
CA LEU A 38 23.63 5.31 -28.43
C LEU A 38 23.51 4.27 -29.56
N ASN A 39 22.27 3.92 -29.96
CA ASN A 39 21.96 2.89 -30.95
C ASN A 39 22.63 1.53 -30.65
N GLN A 40 22.54 1.09 -29.39
CA GLN A 40 23.19 -0.13 -28.90
C GLN A 40 22.38 -1.39 -29.22
N TYR A 41 23.08 -2.43 -29.68
CA TYR A 41 22.56 -3.79 -29.82
C TYR A 41 23.20 -4.67 -28.75
N THR A 42 22.43 -5.07 -27.75
CA THR A 42 22.93 -5.59 -26.47
C THR A 42 22.66 -7.08 -26.31
N LEU A 43 23.71 -7.85 -26.07
CA LEU A 43 23.64 -9.26 -25.67
C LEU A 43 24.13 -9.41 -24.24
N SER A 44 23.28 -9.94 -23.37
CA SER A 44 23.62 -10.10 -21.95
C SER A 44 23.94 -11.56 -21.64
N PHE A 45 25.11 -11.78 -21.03
CA PHE A 45 25.65 -13.08 -20.65
C PHE A 45 25.26 -13.34 -19.21
N VAL A 46 24.50 -14.42 -19.01
CA VAL A 46 23.81 -14.76 -17.76
C VAL A 46 24.11 -16.20 -17.42
N GLY A 47 24.25 -16.53 -16.15
CA GLY A 47 24.56 -17.90 -15.72
C GLY A 47 25.08 -17.92 -14.31
N HIS A 48 25.19 -19.12 -13.72
CA HIS A 48 25.64 -19.30 -12.34
C HIS A 48 27.01 -18.63 -12.09
N PHE A 49 27.32 -18.35 -10.82
CA PHE A 49 28.66 -17.89 -10.45
C PHE A 49 29.72 -18.90 -10.96
N SER A 50 30.85 -18.41 -11.49
CA SER A 50 31.89 -19.26 -12.11
C SER A 50 31.50 -20.10 -13.34
N ALA A 51 30.35 -19.83 -13.98
CA ALA A 51 29.96 -20.49 -15.25
C ALA A 51 30.87 -20.16 -16.45
N GLY A 52 31.91 -19.34 -16.27
CA GLY A 52 32.89 -18.97 -17.30
C GLY A 52 32.44 -17.85 -18.26
N LYS A 53 31.53 -16.97 -17.82
CA LYS A 53 30.95 -15.88 -18.63
C LYS A 53 31.99 -14.89 -19.17
N SER A 54 32.77 -14.25 -18.30
CA SER A 54 33.81 -13.27 -18.67
C SER A 54 34.88 -13.91 -19.55
N THR A 55 35.29 -15.14 -19.23
CA THR A 55 36.23 -15.92 -20.06
C THR A 55 35.68 -16.17 -21.45
N LEU A 56 34.39 -16.55 -21.57
CA LEU A 56 33.76 -16.77 -22.87
C LEU A 56 33.62 -15.47 -23.68
N ILE A 57 33.31 -14.34 -23.02
CA ILE A 57 33.28 -13.03 -23.66
C ILE A 57 34.65 -12.67 -24.25
N ASN A 58 35.73 -12.82 -23.48
CA ASN A 58 37.09 -12.56 -23.98
C ASN A 58 37.44 -13.45 -25.18
N LEU A 59 37.09 -14.74 -25.13
CA LEU A 59 37.30 -15.67 -26.24
C LEU A 59 36.52 -15.27 -27.50
N LEU A 60 35.27 -14.80 -27.35
CA LEU A 60 34.43 -14.34 -28.46
C LEU A 60 34.92 -13.02 -29.07
N LEU A 61 35.45 -12.12 -28.23
CA LEU A 61 36.04 -10.85 -28.66
C LEU A 61 37.46 -11.00 -29.19
N GLU A 62 38.11 -12.15 -28.96
CA GLU A 62 39.53 -12.43 -29.28
C GLU A 62 40.49 -11.45 -28.59
N GLN A 63 40.10 -10.95 -27.40
CA GLN A 63 40.82 -9.95 -26.61
C GLN A 63 40.59 -10.18 -25.12
N ASP A 64 41.63 -9.98 -24.30
CA ASP A 64 41.55 -10.05 -22.83
C ASP A 64 41.11 -8.71 -22.23
N ILE A 65 39.81 -8.42 -22.33
CA ILE A 65 39.21 -7.14 -21.89
C ILE A 65 38.71 -7.25 -20.44
N LEU A 66 38.05 -8.37 -20.09
CA LEU A 66 37.53 -8.63 -18.74
C LEU A 66 38.52 -9.46 -17.91
N PRO A 67 38.67 -9.22 -16.60
CA PRO A 67 39.50 -10.08 -15.75
C PRO A 67 38.89 -11.49 -15.61
N SER A 68 39.73 -12.50 -15.38
CA SER A 68 39.30 -13.86 -15.00
C SER A 68 40.02 -14.29 -13.72
N SER A 69 39.31 -14.41 -12.59
CA SER A 69 39.83 -14.83 -11.28
C SER A 69 38.85 -15.82 -10.62
N PRO A 70 39.32 -16.76 -9.79
CA PRO A 70 38.45 -17.68 -9.02
C PRO A 70 37.78 -17.02 -7.80
N VAL A 71 38.31 -15.88 -7.34
CA VAL A 71 37.67 -15.00 -6.35
C VAL A 71 36.57 -14.21 -7.08
N PRO A 72 35.43 -13.86 -6.45
CA PRO A 72 34.38 -13.03 -7.08
C PRO A 72 34.94 -11.80 -7.79
N THR A 73 35.15 -11.91 -9.11
CA THR A 73 35.44 -10.76 -9.96
C THR A 73 34.12 -10.04 -10.17
N THR A 74 33.94 -9.03 -9.33
CA THR A 74 32.94 -7.96 -9.40
C THR A 74 31.49 -8.38 -9.17
N SER A 75 30.93 -7.92 -8.05
CA SER A 75 29.50 -7.68 -7.81
C SER A 75 28.84 -6.69 -8.82
N ASN A 76 29.59 -6.23 -9.83
CA ASN A 76 29.24 -5.10 -10.68
C ASN A 76 29.06 -5.58 -12.12
N THR A 77 28.00 -5.13 -12.78
CA THR A 77 27.76 -5.45 -14.20
C THR A 77 28.84 -4.82 -15.09
N ALA A 78 29.47 -5.60 -15.98
CA ALA A 78 30.41 -5.06 -16.98
C ALA A 78 29.75 -4.95 -18.36
N ILE A 79 29.82 -3.77 -18.97
CA ILE A 79 29.22 -3.44 -20.26
C ILE A 79 30.33 -3.14 -21.25
N VAL A 80 30.59 -4.06 -22.18
CA VAL A 80 31.67 -3.99 -23.16
C VAL A 80 31.08 -3.60 -24.51
N SER A 81 31.34 -2.37 -24.96
CA SER A 81 30.71 -1.79 -26.17
C SER A 81 31.73 -1.45 -27.26
N VAL A 82 31.39 -1.83 -28.50
CA VAL A 82 32.21 -1.50 -29.68
C VAL A 82 32.04 -0.02 -30.04
N SER A 83 33.15 0.71 -29.97
CA SER A 83 33.24 2.17 -30.10
C SER A 83 34.46 2.57 -30.94
N LYS A 84 34.48 3.82 -31.41
CA LYS A 84 35.67 4.41 -32.06
C LYS A 84 36.74 4.85 -31.07
N GLU A 85 36.34 5.19 -29.85
CA GLU A 85 37.21 5.70 -28.80
C GLU A 85 37.28 4.70 -27.65
N GLU A 86 38.48 4.53 -27.09
CA GLU A 86 38.74 3.71 -25.91
C GLU A 86 38.47 4.52 -24.64
N GLU A 87 37.56 4.04 -23.81
CA GLU A 87 37.16 4.73 -22.59
C GLU A 87 36.65 3.70 -21.55
N ILE A 88 37.01 3.89 -20.28
CA ILE A 88 36.47 3.12 -19.16
C ILE A 88 35.67 4.07 -18.29
N ILE A 89 34.41 3.73 -18.00
CA ILE A 89 33.50 4.54 -17.21
C ILE A 89 32.95 3.69 -16.05
N ALA A 90 33.12 4.15 -14.81
CA ALA A 90 32.43 3.59 -13.66
C ALA A 90 31.13 4.37 -13.40
N ASN A 91 29.99 3.68 -13.44
CA ASN A 91 28.70 4.18 -13.00
C ASN A 91 28.59 4.02 -11.48
N LEU A 92 28.12 5.07 -10.82
CA LEU A 92 28.02 5.18 -9.37
C LEU A 92 26.57 5.51 -8.99
N GLU A 93 26.22 5.28 -7.73
CA GLU A 93 24.92 5.64 -7.18
C GLU A 93 24.57 7.13 -7.38
N TYR A 94 23.27 7.44 -7.28
CA TYR A 94 22.72 8.79 -7.45
C TYR A 94 23.03 9.40 -8.81
N GLN A 95 23.02 8.57 -9.86
CA GLN A 95 23.19 9.00 -11.26
C GLN A 95 24.53 9.72 -11.49
N LYS A 96 25.60 9.22 -10.88
CA LYS A 96 26.96 9.76 -11.04
C LYS A 96 27.84 8.84 -11.87
N TYR A 97 28.90 9.39 -12.46
CA TYR A 97 29.92 8.56 -13.09
C TYR A 97 31.32 9.16 -13.06
N ALA A 98 32.32 8.27 -13.07
CA ALA A 98 33.72 8.63 -13.15
C ALA A 98 34.38 7.97 -14.37
N LYS A 99 35.24 8.72 -15.07
CA LYS A 99 36.10 8.18 -16.11
C LYS A 99 37.37 7.62 -15.49
N LEU A 100 37.70 6.38 -15.82
CA LEU A 100 38.85 5.66 -15.29
C LEU A 100 39.92 5.44 -16.37
N LYS A 101 41.17 5.27 -15.94
CA LYS A 101 42.30 5.04 -16.86
C LYS A 101 42.57 3.56 -17.06
N THR A 102 42.39 2.76 -16.02
CA THR A 102 42.68 1.33 -16.03
C THR A 102 41.60 0.54 -15.29
N TYR A 103 41.47 -0.74 -15.60
CA TYR A 103 40.58 -1.63 -14.85
C TYR A 103 41.05 -1.82 -13.38
N ASP A 104 42.35 -1.70 -13.10
CA ASP A 104 42.86 -1.77 -11.72
C ASP A 104 42.36 -0.60 -10.85
N ASP A 105 42.04 0.56 -11.44
CA ASP A 105 41.40 1.66 -10.72
C ASP A 105 40.02 1.26 -10.16
N VAL A 106 39.30 0.36 -10.84
CA VAL A 106 38.01 -0.20 -10.38
C VAL A 106 38.22 -1.06 -9.13
N LYS A 107 39.24 -1.94 -9.14
CA LYS A 107 39.56 -2.79 -7.98
C LYS A 107 39.89 -1.95 -6.74
N ILE A 108 40.55 -0.81 -6.94
CA ILE A 108 40.87 0.14 -5.88
C ILE A 108 39.58 0.82 -5.37
N MET A 109 38.65 1.21 -6.25
CA MET A 109 37.36 1.78 -5.85
C MET A 109 36.51 0.81 -5.02
N ASN A 110 36.41 -0.45 -5.44
CA ASN A 110 35.68 -1.47 -4.69
C ASN A 110 36.32 -1.75 -3.32
N ARG A 111 37.66 -1.72 -3.20
CA ARG A 111 38.38 -1.86 -1.92
C ARG A 111 38.17 -0.68 -0.95
N LEU A 112 37.74 0.47 -1.45
CA LEU A 112 37.50 1.68 -0.67
C LEU A 112 36.00 1.87 -0.31
N ASN A 113 35.17 0.83 -0.47
CA ASN A 113 33.72 0.86 -0.24
C ASN A 113 33.00 1.95 -1.05
N ILE A 114 33.42 2.20 -2.30
CA ILE A 114 32.64 3.02 -3.22
C ILE A 114 31.73 2.07 -4.01
N ASP A 115 30.42 2.20 -3.84
CA ASP A 115 29.44 1.38 -4.55
C ASP A 115 29.41 1.72 -6.05
N VAL A 116 29.93 0.80 -6.86
CA VAL A 116 29.99 0.90 -8.33
C VAL A 116 28.87 0.04 -8.92
N GLU A 117 27.85 0.67 -9.51
CA GLU A 117 26.69 -0.03 -10.10
C GLU A 117 27.09 -0.86 -11.33
N SER A 118 27.89 -0.28 -12.22
CA SER A 118 28.34 -0.95 -13.45
C SER A 118 29.58 -0.30 -14.06
N ILE A 119 30.34 -1.07 -14.84
CA ILE A 119 31.55 -0.62 -15.52
C ILE A 119 31.30 -0.68 -17.02
N GLU A 120 31.42 0.45 -17.72
CA GLU A 120 31.33 0.51 -19.18
C GLU A 120 32.73 0.59 -19.77
N ILE A 121 33.06 -0.38 -20.63
CA ILE A 121 34.33 -0.46 -21.35
C ILE A 121 34.04 -0.27 -22.84
N LYS A 122 34.53 0.83 -23.40
CA LYS A 122 34.47 1.11 -24.84
C LYS A 122 35.78 0.70 -25.48
N PHE A 123 35.71 -0.06 -26.56
CA PHE A 123 36.89 -0.56 -27.26
C PHE A 123 36.65 -0.64 -28.78
N PRO A 124 37.70 -0.52 -29.60
CA PRO A 124 37.61 -0.71 -31.05
C PRO A 124 37.57 -2.19 -31.42
N SER A 125 36.68 -2.56 -32.35
CA SER A 125 36.62 -3.90 -32.93
C SER A 125 36.41 -3.83 -34.43
N ASN A 126 37.07 -4.73 -35.16
CA ASN A 126 36.86 -4.94 -36.60
C ASN A 126 35.87 -6.09 -36.88
N LYS A 127 35.49 -6.85 -35.85
CA LYS A 127 34.67 -8.06 -35.95
C LYS A 127 33.17 -7.75 -35.88
N PHE A 128 32.80 -6.77 -35.06
CA PHE A 128 31.42 -6.34 -34.83
C PHE A 128 31.22 -4.87 -35.22
N ASN A 129 29.99 -4.51 -35.58
CA ASN A 129 29.59 -3.17 -35.97
C ASN A 129 29.53 -2.23 -34.74
N LEU A 130 29.65 -0.91 -34.97
CA LEU A 130 29.54 0.10 -33.92
C LEU A 130 28.22 -0.05 -33.12
N GLY A 131 28.32 0.08 -31.79
CA GLY A 131 27.18 -0.11 -30.89
C GLY A 131 26.83 -1.56 -30.57
N PHE A 132 27.60 -2.55 -31.05
CA PHE A 132 27.48 -3.92 -30.53
C PHE A 132 27.99 -3.95 -29.07
N THR A 133 27.15 -4.43 -28.16
CA THR A 133 27.41 -4.37 -26.72
C THR A 133 27.24 -5.76 -26.11
N LEU A 134 28.29 -6.25 -25.46
CA LEU A 134 28.25 -7.45 -24.63
C LEU A 134 28.16 -7.04 -23.17
N GLN A 135 27.23 -7.62 -22.45
CA GLN A 135 27.08 -7.34 -21.03
C GLN A 135 27.38 -8.60 -20.23
N ASP A 136 28.38 -8.53 -19.36
CA ASP A 136 28.65 -9.55 -18.36
C ASP A 136 27.85 -9.22 -17.10
N THR A 137 26.88 -10.07 -16.77
CA THR A 137 26.02 -9.88 -15.61
C THR A 137 26.53 -10.67 -14.41
N PRO A 138 26.31 -10.20 -13.16
CA PRO A 138 26.48 -11.02 -11.97
C PRO A 138 25.67 -12.34 -12.07
N GLY A 139 26.08 -13.37 -11.33
CA GLY A 139 25.37 -14.66 -11.35
C GLY A 139 23.92 -14.52 -10.89
N VAL A 140 23.01 -15.28 -11.51
CA VAL A 140 21.56 -15.28 -11.19
C VAL A 140 21.21 -15.98 -9.87
N ASP A 141 22.20 -16.51 -9.16
CA ASP A 141 22.03 -17.30 -7.93
C ASP A 141 22.19 -16.47 -6.65
N SER A 142 22.31 -15.15 -6.75
CA SER A 142 22.43 -14.26 -5.59
C SER A 142 21.06 -13.97 -4.98
N ASN A 143 20.77 -14.57 -3.81
CA ASN A 143 19.57 -14.30 -3.01
C ASN A 143 19.59 -12.95 -2.28
N VAL A 144 20.53 -12.06 -2.61
CA VAL A 144 20.53 -10.69 -2.10
C VAL A 144 19.55 -9.87 -2.96
N SER A 145 18.40 -9.55 -2.36
CA SER A 145 17.30 -8.81 -3.01
C SER A 145 17.73 -7.50 -3.67
N THR A 146 18.83 -6.87 -3.21
CA THR A 146 19.40 -5.64 -3.79
C THR A 146 20.28 -5.87 -5.03
N HIS A 147 20.84 -7.07 -5.25
CA HIS A 147 21.63 -7.39 -6.46
C HIS A 147 20.79 -8.06 -7.56
N GLN A 148 19.72 -8.77 -7.18
CA GLN A 148 18.80 -9.39 -8.12
C GLN A 148 18.03 -8.34 -8.93
N SER A 149 17.53 -7.28 -8.27
CA SER A 149 16.80 -6.19 -8.93
C SER A 149 17.65 -5.47 -9.98
N THR A 150 18.89 -5.11 -9.66
CA THR A 150 19.80 -4.41 -10.58
C THR A 150 20.18 -5.29 -11.76
N THR A 151 20.42 -6.59 -11.53
CA THR A 151 20.74 -7.55 -12.59
C THR A 151 19.55 -7.75 -13.53
N GLU A 152 18.34 -7.95 -12.98
CA GLU A 152 17.11 -8.11 -13.77
C GLU A 152 16.78 -6.86 -14.61
N GLN A 153 17.01 -5.66 -14.07
CA GLN A 153 16.80 -4.40 -14.81
C GLN A 153 17.60 -4.36 -16.11
N PHE A 154 18.87 -4.76 -16.09
CA PHE A 154 19.67 -4.78 -17.31
C PHE A 154 19.21 -5.86 -18.29
N LEU A 155 18.78 -7.02 -17.80
CA LEU A 155 18.30 -8.11 -18.64
C LEU A 155 17.08 -7.73 -19.47
N TYR A 156 16.19 -6.90 -18.91
CA TYR A 156 15.06 -6.38 -19.66
C TYR A 156 15.47 -5.44 -20.80
N THR A 157 16.66 -4.84 -20.74
CA THR A 157 17.18 -3.97 -21.82
C THR A 157 17.90 -4.73 -22.94
N SER A 158 18.08 -6.05 -22.80
CA SER A 158 18.78 -6.89 -23.77
C SER A 158 17.97 -7.11 -25.05
N ASN A 159 18.66 -7.18 -26.19
CA ASN A 159 18.07 -7.70 -27.42
C ASN A 159 18.03 -9.23 -27.41
N MET A 160 19.06 -9.87 -26.83
CA MET A 160 19.12 -11.31 -26.61
C MET A 160 19.86 -11.63 -25.32
N ILE A 161 19.54 -12.77 -24.72
CA ILE A 161 20.24 -13.31 -23.55
C ILE A 161 21.04 -14.53 -23.97
N VAL A 162 22.33 -14.56 -23.61
CA VAL A 162 23.19 -15.75 -23.68
C VAL A 162 23.17 -16.39 -22.29
N TYR A 163 22.40 -17.46 -22.14
CA TYR A 163 22.28 -18.18 -20.89
C TYR A 163 23.30 -19.33 -20.84
N ILE A 164 24.24 -19.26 -19.89
CA ILE A 164 25.41 -20.12 -19.79
C ILE A 164 25.29 -21.01 -18.56
N VAL A 165 25.48 -22.30 -18.76
CA VAL A 165 25.46 -23.32 -17.70
C VAL A 165 26.71 -24.17 -17.75
N ASP A 166 27.22 -24.56 -16.58
CA ASP A 166 28.27 -25.58 -16.47
C ASP A 166 27.72 -26.94 -16.93
N TYR A 167 28.55 -27.71 -17.63
CA TYR A 167 28.28 -29.08 -18.08
C TYR A 167 27.64 -29.98 -17.01
N ASN A 168 28.05 -29.87 -15.75
CA ASN A 168 27.53 -30.69 -14.65
C ASN A 168 26.19 -30.19 -14.07
N HIS A 169 25.78 -28.95 -14.39
CA HIS A 169 24.61 -28.29 -13.78
C HIS A 169 23.50 -27.94 -14.78
N VAL A 170 23.55 -28.51 -15.99
CA VAL A 170 22.61 -28.20 -17.08
C VAL A 170 21.15 -28.48 -16.73
N GLN A 171 20.87 -29.47 -15.87
CA GLN A 171 19.51 -29.92 -15.56
C GLN A 171 18.85 -29.22 -14.36
N SER A 172 19.45 -28.14 -13.84
CA SER A 172 18.84 -27.38 -12.74
C SER A 172 17.51 -26.76 -13.15
N ALA A 173 16.46 -27.00 -12.36
CA ALA A 173 15.12 -26.43 -12.59
C ALA A 173 15.12 -24.90 -12.57
N LEU A 174 15.99 -24.27 -11.76
CA LEU A 174 16.15 -22.82 -11.68
C LEU A 174 16.59 -22.22 -13.03
N ASN A 175 17.50 -22.91 -13.75
CA ASN A 175 17.95 -22.49 -15.08
C ASN A 175 16.76 -22.39 -16.04
N PHE A 176 15.93 -23.45 -16.05
CA PHE A 176 14.79 -23.55 -16.94
C PHE A 176 13.68 -22.56 -16.59
N GLN A 177 13.40 -22.35 -15.30
CA GLN A 177 12.43 -21.36 -14.84
C GLN A 177 12.84 -19.93 -15.22
N PHE A 178 14.12 -19.59 -15.03
CA PHE A 178 14.64 -18.28 -15.44
C PHE A 178 14.49 -18.08 -16.96
N MET A 179 14.88 -19.06 -17.77
CA MET A 179 14.76 -18.97 -19.23
C MET A 179 13.29 -18.84 -19.65
N LYS A 180 12.39 -19.60 -19.04
CA LYS A 180 10.94 -19.49 -19.29
C LYS A 180 10.41 -18.09 -19.00
N ARG A 181 10.82 -17.49 -17.89
CA ARG A 181 10.46 -16.11 -17.51
C ARG A 181 10.94 -15.09 -18.55
N MET A 182 12.16 -15.22 -19.05
CA MET A 182 12.69 -14.34 -20.10
C MET A 182 11.93 -14.50 -21.44
N ASN A 183 11.55 -15.73 -21.80
CA ASN A 183 10.68 -15.96 -22.97
C ASN A 183 9.30 -15.32 -22.82
N GLN A 184 8.70 -15.31 -21.62
CA GLN A 184 7.42 -14.65 -21.36
C GLN A 184 7.47 -13.12 -21.51
N VAL A 185 8.65 -12.52 -21.29
CA VAL A 185 8.91 -11.09 -21.53
C VAL A 185 9.29 -10.82 -23.00
N GLY A 186 9.34 -11.86 -23.83
CA GLY A 186 9.61 -11.76 -25.26
C GLY A 186 11.10 -11.59 -25.61
N ILE A 187 12.01 -11.90 -24.69
CA ILE A 187 13.45 -11.80 -24.93
C ILE A 187 13.96 -13.16 -25.47
N PRO A 188 14.58 -13.19 -26.66
CA PRO A 188 15.18 -14.41 -27.21
C PRO A 188 16.37 -14.90 -26.39
N ILE A 189 16.52 -16.23 -26.31
CA ILE A 189 17.55 -16.89 -25.49
C ILE A 189 18.45 -17.76 -26.36
N ILE A 190 19.76 -17.58 -26.22
CA ILE A 190 20.81 -18.48 -26.73
C ILE A 190 21.27 -19.31 -25.53
N PHE A 191 21.13 -20.63 -25.59
CA PHE A 191 21.51 -21.51 -24.50
C PHE A 191 22.89 -22.11 -24.75
N VAL A 192 23.80 -21.98 -23.80
CA VAL A 192 25.20 -22.36 -23.94
C VAL A 192 25.60 -23.29 -22.80
N ILE A 193 26.00 -24.50 -23.14
CA ILE A 193 26.59 -25.46 -22.20
C ILE A 193 28.10 -25.31 -22.27
N ASN A 194 28.70 -24.76 -21.23
CA ASN A 194 30.13 -24.49 -21.12
C ASN A 194 30.86 -25.64 -20.40
N GLN A 195 32.18 -25.68 -20.52
CA GLN A 195 33.07 -26.65 -19.85
C GLN A 195 32.81 -28.11 -20.27
N ILE A 196 32.48 -28.33 -21.54
CA ILE A 196 32.22 -29.67 -22.08
C ILE A 196 33.44 -30.61 -22.05
N ASP A 197 34.63 -30.08 -21.81
CA ASP A 197 35.86 -30.84 -21.57
C ASP A 197 35.78 -31.74 -20.33
N LYS A 198 34.84 -31.46 -19.41
CA LYS A 198 34.52 -32.32 -18.24
C LYS A 198 33.78 -33.61 -18.61
N HIS A 199 33.33 -33.77 -19.86
CA HIS A 199 32.55 -34.92 -20.28
C HIS A 199 33.34 -36.25 -20.16
N ASN A 200 32.69 -37.27 -19.59
CA ASN A 200 33.23 -38.62 -19.50
C ASN A 200 32.37 -39.61 -20.31
N GLU A 201 32.87 -40.01 -21.48
CA GLU A 201 32.17 -40.93 -22.41
C GLU A 201 31.88 -42.31 -21.79
N ASN A 202 32.61 -42.71 -20.73
CA ASN A 202 32.40 -44.00 -20.06
C ASN A 202 31.19 -44.00 -19.11
N GLU A 203 30.69 -42.84 -18.70
CA GLU A 203 29.51 -42.71 -17.83
C GLU A 203 28.23 -42.57 -18.65
N ILE A 204 28.25 -41.72 -19.67
CA ILE A 204 27.15 -41.48 -20.60
C ILE A 204 27.72 -41.00 -21.93
N SER A 205 27.16 -41.42 -23.07
CA SER A 205 27.62 -40.91 -24.37
C SER A 205 27.18 -39.46 -24.59
N PHE A 206 27.99 -38.69 -25.32
CA PHE A 206 27.70 -37.27 -25.58
C PHE A 206 26.35 -37.07 -26.31
N ASP A 207 25.99 -37.98 -27.22
CA ASP A 207 24.70 -37.94 -27.93
C ASP A 207 23.51 -38.17 -27.00
N THR A 208 23.64 -39.10 -26.05
CA THR A 208 22.59 -39.35 -25.04
C THR A 208 22.43 -38.13 -24.13
N PHE A 209 23.54 -37.47 -23.78
CA PHE A 209 23.50 -36.23 -23.02
C PHE A 209 22.76 -35.12 -23.78
N LYS A 210 23.06 -34.90 -25.07
CA LYS A 210 22.36 -33.92 -25.92
C LYS A 210 20.84 -34.15 -25.95
N GLN A 211 20.42 -35.39 -26.19
CA GLN A 211 19.01 -35.75 -26.22
C GLN A 211 18.30 -35.44 -24.90
N LYS A 212 18.95 -35.67 -23.76
CA LYS A 212 18.39 -35.33 -22.44
C LYS A 212 18.22 -33.82 -22.25
N VAL A 213 19.17 -33.03 -22.72
CA VAL A 213 19.09 -31.55 -22.67
C VAL A 213 17.93 -31.06 -23.55
N GLU A 214 17.85 -31.52 -24.79
CA GLU A 214 16.79 -31.15 -25.72
C GLU A 214 15.40 -31.55 -25.21
N GLN A 215 15.27 -32.76 -24.65
CA GLN A 215 14.04 -33.21 -24.01
C GLN A 215 13.67 -32.29 -22.84
N SER A 216 14.63 -31.87 -22.02
CA SER A 216 14.36 -30.96 -20.89
C SER A 216 13.88 -29.58 -21.36
N ILE A 217 14.45 -29.04 -22.44
CA ILE A 217 13.99 -27.76 -23.03
C ILE A 217 12.54 -27.88 -23.53
N GLN A 218 12.20 -29.00 -24.17
CA GLN A 218 10.83 -29.28 -24.64
C GLN A 218 9.85 -29.47 -23.48
N ASP A 219 10.21 -30.26 -22.47
CA ASP A 219 9.39 -30.54 -21.30
C ASP A 219 8.99 -29.24 -20.56
N TRP A 220 9.87 -28.24 -20.56
CA TRP A 220 9.65 -26.96 -19.89
C TRP A 220 8.96 -25.89 -20.76
N ASP A 221 8.71 -26.19 -22.04
CA ASP A 221 8.19 -25.27 -23.07
C ASP A 221 9.06 -24.01 -23.23
N ILE A 222 10.39 -24.23 -23.32
CA ILE A 222 11.36 -23.15 -23.45
C ILE A 222 11.71 -22.95 -24.92
N LYS A 223 11.62 -21.70 -25.38
CA LYS A 223 11.99 -21.30 -26.74
C LYS A 223 13.44 -20.80 -26.74
N VAL A 224 14.34 -21.67 -27.12
CA VAL A 224 15.75 -21.34 -27.39
C VAL A 224 15.93 -20.98 -28.87
N ALA A 225 16.57 -19.85 -29.14
CA ALA A 225 16.93 -19.43 -30.49
C ALA A 225 18.03 -20.34 -31.06
N GLN A 226 19.00 -20.72 -30.22
CA GLN A 226 20.06 -21.66 -30.57
C GLN A 226 20.68 -22.30 -29.32
N LEU A 227 21.20 -23.53 -29.46
CA LEU A 227 21.92 -24.28 -28.43
C LEU A 227 23.37 -24.52 -28.86
N PHE A 228 24.34 -24.20 -28.00
CA PHE A 228 25.77 -24.41 -28.24
C PHE A 228 26.45 -25.19 -27.11
N TYR A 229 27.43 -26.02 -27.48
CA TYR A 229 28.30 -26.76 -26.58
C TYR A 229 29.72 -26.22 -26.71
N VAL A 230 30.25 -25.57 -25.67
CA VAL A 230 31.53 -24.83 -25.74
C VAL A 230 32.48 -25.19 -24.61
N SER A 231 33.78 -24.99 -24.84
CA SER A 231 34.79 -25.00 -23.78
C SER A 231 35.97 -24.08 -24.15
N LYS A 232 36.69 -23.61 -23.14
CA LYS A 232 38.01 -22.96 -23.30
C LYS A 232 39.06 -23.97 -23.75
N PHE A 233 38.97 -25.22 -23.28
CA PHE A 233 39.91 -26.28 -23.60
C PHE A 233 39.51 -27.02 -24.88
N ASP A 234 40.48 -27.70 -25.49
CA ASP A 234 40.24 -28.44 -26.72
C ASP A 234 39.36 -29.67 -26.47
N HIS A 235 38.31 -29.84 -27.28
CA HIS A 235 37.38 -30.94 -27.19
C HIS A 235 36.73 -31.20 -28.57
N PRO A 236 36.56 -32.46 -29.02
CA PRO A 236 36.06 -32.77 -30.37
C PRO A 236 34.68 -32.17 -30.68
N ASN A 237 33.85 -31.99 -29.65
CA ASN A 237 32.51 -31.44 -29.77
C ASN A 237 32.43 -29.93 -29.47
N ASN A 238 33.55 -29.22 -29.38
CA ASN A 238 33.58 -27.80 -29.05
C ASN A 238 33.05 -26.94 -30.22
N GLN A 239 32.03 -26.13 -29.96
CA GLN A 239 31.32 -25.32 -30.95
C GLN A 239 31.58 -23.82 -30.79
N LEU A 240 32.64 -23.42 -30.08
CA LEU A 240 32.97 -22.01 -29.83
C LEU A 240 33.04 -21.18 -31.13
N HIS A 241 33.61 -21.73 -32.20
CA HIS A 241 33.69 -21.06 -33.49
C HIS A 241 32.31 -20.80 -34.11
N LEU A 242 31.42 -21.80 -34.10
CA LEU A 242 30.04 -21.68 -34.59
C LEU A 242 29.25 -20.65 -33.78
N PHE A 243 29.45 -20.63 -32.46
CA PHE A 243 28.84 -19.62 -31.61
C PHE A 243 29.31 -18.21 -31.97
N SER A 244 30.62 -18.04 -32.18
CA SER A 244 31.17 -16.75 -32.63
C SER A 244 30.63 -16.30 -33.98
N GLU A 245 30.47 -17.19 -34.96
CA GLU A 245 29.92 -16.85 -36.28
C GLU A 245 28.45 -16.43 -36.18
N PHE A 246 27.67 -17.14 -35.37
CA PHE A 246 26.27 -16.82 -35.12
C PHE A 246 26.11 -15.40 -34.54
N LEU A 247 26.94 -15.00 -33.57
CA LEU A 247 26.89 -13.64 -33.01
C LEU A 247 27.19 -12.55 -34.06
N VAL A 248 28.15 -12.81 -34.95
CA VAL A 248 28.47 -11.89 -36.07
C VAL A 248 27.31 -11.79 -37.06
N GLU A 249 26.58 -12.88 -37.28
CA GLU A 249 25.37 -12.87 -38.12
C GLU A 249 24.24 -12.07 -37.48
N GLN A 250 23.98 -12.25 -36.18
CA GLN A 250 22.96 -11.48 -35.45
C GLN A 250 23.27 -9.98 -35.45
N ASP A 251 24.55 -9.60 -35.35
CA ASP A 251 24.97 -8.20 -35.44
C ASP A 251 24.80 -7.57 -36.84
N LYS A 252 24.71 -8.39 -37.90
CA LYS A 252 24.34 -7.93 -39.25
C LYS A 252 22.83 -7.80 -39.41
N LEU A 253 22.06 -8.59 -38.68
CA LEU A 253 20.59 -8.68 -38.73
C LEU A 253 19.97 -8.10 -37.44
N ARG A 254 20.38 -6.89 -37.05
CA ARG A 254 19.89 -6.26 -35.82
C ARG A 254 18.38 -6.04 -35.86
N GLU A 255 17.73 -6.31 -34.73
CA GLU A 255 16.34 -5.94 -34.45
C GLU A 255 16.15 -4.42 -34.69
N PRO A 256 15.10 -3.98 -35.43
CA PRO A 256 14.77 -2.58 -35.54
C PRO A 256 14.52 -1.95 -34.16
N ILE A 257 15.05 -0.75 -33.94
CA ILE A 257 14.92 -0.07 -32.65
C ILE A 257 13.45 0.22 -32.26
N GLU A 258 12.58 0.39 -33.24
CA GLU A 258 11.14 0.60 -33.03
C GLU A 258 10.45 -0.63 -32.42
N ASP A 259 10.80 -1.83 -32.91
CA ASP A 259 10.27 -3.10 -32.39
C ASP A 259 10.74 -3.32 -30.95
N PHE A 260 12.03 -3.07 -30.68
CA PHE A 260 12.59 -3.10 -29.33
C PHE A 260 11.85 -2.12 -28.39
N VAL A 261 11.68 -0.86 -28.81
CA VAL A 261 11.03 0.17 -27.98
C VAL A 261 9.58 -0.16 -27.70
N THR A 262 8.86 -0.71 -28.69
CA THR A 262 7.46 -1.15 -28.52
C THR A 262 7.35 -2.23 -27.46
N ARG A 263 8.16 -3.29 -27.56
CA ARG A 263 8.22 -4.38 -26.56
C ARG A 263 8.54 -3.88 -25.16
N ILE A 264 9.45 -2.91 -25.05
CA ILE A 264 9.86 -2.36 -23.75
C ILE A 264 8.81 -1.44 -23.14
N ILE A 265 8.08 -0.65 -23.95
CA ILE A 265 6.97 0.17 -23.44
C ILE A 265 5.87 -0.74 -22.86
N GLU A 266 5.52 -1.84 -23.52
CA GLU A 266 4.54 -2.80 -22.98
C GLU A 266 5.00 -3.41 -21.65
N PHE A 267 6.28 -3.77 -21.54
CA PHE A 267 6.86 -4.24 -20.29
C PHE A 267 6.76 -3.18 -19.19
N ILE A 268 7.17 -1.94 -19.47
CA ILE A 268 7.13 -0.82 -18.51
C ILE A 268 5.70 -0.57 -18.04
N HIS A 269 4.72 -0.54 -18.96
CA HIS A 269 3.30 -0.36 -18.64
C HIS A 269 2.79 -1.45 -17.70
N ARG A 270 3.04 -2.72 -18.04
CA ARG A 270 2.58 -3.86 -17.23
C ARG A 270 3.17 -3.82 -15.83
N THR A 271 4.48 -3.60 -15.72
CA THR A 271 5.19 -3.53 -14.45
C THR A 271 4.67 -2.36 -13.59
N GLN A 272 4.48 -1.18 -14.20
CA GLN A 272 3.99 -0.02 -13.48
C GLN A 272 2.54 -0.17 -13.02
N LEU A 273 1.67 -0.76 -13.85
CA LEU A 273 0.27 -1.00 -13.48
C LEU A 273 0.17 -2.00 -12.32
N SER A 274 1.02 -3.03 -12.30
CA SER A 274 1.11 -3.97 -11.17
C SER A 274 1.53 -3.26 -9.89
N TYR A 275 2.59 -2.43 -9.96
CA TYR A 275 3.06 -1.63 -8.82
C TYR A 275 1.97 -0.71 -8.27
N ILE A 276 1.31 0.06 -9.14
CA ILE A 276 0.23 0.97 -8.72
C ILE A 276 -0.91 0.19 -8.06
N GLN A 277 -1.27 -0.97 -8.60
CA GLN A 277 -2.38 -1.75 -8.08
C GLN A 277 -2.08 -2.37 -6.71
N GLU A 278 -0.85 -2.84 -6.48
CA GLU A 278 -0.39 -3.32 -5.17
C GLU A 278 -0.42 -2.19 -4.13
N HIS A 279 0.11 -1.01 -4.45
CA HIS A 279 0.09 0.13 -3.55
C HIS A 279 -1.33 0.63 -3.24
N MET A 280 -2.22 0.67 -4.25
CA MET A 280 -3.63 0.98 -4.03
C MET A 280 -4.30 -0.04 -3.09
N GLN A 281 -3.99 -1.34 -3.24
CA GLN A 281 -4.53 -2.37 -2.36
C GLN A 281 -4.01 -2.23 -0.92
N ASN A 282 -2.71 -1.97 -0.73
CA ASN A 282 -2.13 -1.74 0.59
C ASN A 282 -2.78 -0.54 1.31
N ILE A 283 -3.10 0.53 0.56
CA ILE A 283 -3.82 1.69 1.11
C ILE A 283 -5.25 1.31 1.50
N LEU A 284 -5.96 0.54 0.66
CA LEU A 284 -7.31 0.06 0.96
C LEU A 284 -7.32 -0.87 2.19
N ASP A 285 -6.33 -1.75 2.32
CA ASP A 285 -6.16 -2.65 3.46
C ASP A 285 -5.85 -1.87 4.74
N ALA A 286 -5.00 -0.84 4.66
CA ALA A 286 -4.70 0.06 5.79
C ALA A 286 -5.94 0.87 6.23
N LEU A 287 -6.78 1.29 5.29
CA LEU A 287 -8.06 1.93 5.54
C LEU A 287 -9.17 0.92 5.93
N ASN A 288 -8.89 -0.39 5.83
CA ASN A 288 -9.83 -1.49 6.06
C ASN A 288 -11.14 -1.36 5.25
N ILE A 289 -11.03 -0.94 3.98
CA ILE A 289 -12.15 -0.76 3.05
C ILE A 289 -11.87 -1.44 1.72
N ASN A 290 -12.91 -1.84 1.00
CA ASN A 290 -12.76 -2.35 -0.37
C ASN A 290 -12.69 -1.22 -1.40
N GLU A 291 -12.11 -1.47 -2.59
CA GLU A 291 -12.05 -0.48 -3.69
C GLU A 291 -13.44 0.07 -4.06
N SER A 292 -14.48 -0.76 -4.00
CA SER A 292 -15.87 -0.36 -4.28
C SER A 292 -16.45 0.61 -3.25
N GLU A 293 -15.90 0.64 -2.04
CA GLU A 293 -16.36 1.43 -0.90
C GLU A 293 -15.57 2.75 -0.77
N PHE A 294 -14.46 2.89 -1.49
CA PHE A 294 -13.55 4.03 -1.38
C PHE A 294 -14.25 5.39 -1.54
N GLU A 295 -15.08 5.56 -2.57
CA GLU A 295 -15.77 6.84 -2.83
C GLU A 295 -16.72 7.22 -1.69
N GLU A 296 -17.38 6.24 -1.07
CA GLU A 296 -18.27 6.47 0.06
C GLU A 296 -17.47 6.76 1.33
N SER A 297 -16.42 5.99 1.59
CA SER A 297 -15.54 6.17 2.75
C SER A 297 -14.78 7.49 2.72
N TYR A 298 -14.26 7.89 1.55
CA TYR A 298 -13.58 9.18 1.38
C TYR A 298 -14.52 10.36 1.61
N LYS A 299 -15.77 10.26 1.14
CA LYS A 299 -16.80 11.27 1.39
C LYS A 299 -17.16 11.35 2.88
N GLN A 300 -17.24 10.22 3.57
CA GLN A 300 -17.44 10.17 5.03
C GLN A 300 -16.25 10.77 5.78
N PHE A 301 -15.01 10.46 5.38
CA PHE A 301 -13.80 11.06 5.94
C PHE A 301 -13.81 12.59 5.81
N GLN A 302 -14.11 13.13 4.64
CA GLN A 302 -14.22 14.59 4.42
C GLN A 302 -15.29 15.24 5.30
N GLN A 303 -16.43 14.55 5.48
CA GLN A 303 -17.49 15.02 6.39
C GLN A 303 -17.03 15.00 7.86
N ASN A 304 -16.34 13.95 8.28
CA ASN A 304 -15.82 13.79 9.64
C ASN A 304 -14.75 14.84 9.98
N GLN A 305 -13.88 15.18 9.02
CA GLN A 305 -12.87 16.23 9.18
C GLN A 305 -13.52 17.59 9.42
N ALA A 306 -14.52 17.96 8.62
CA ALA A 306 -15.27 19.21 8.79
C ALA A 306 -16.00 19.28 10.15
N ILE A 307 -16.59 18.17 10.61
CA ILE A 307 -17.27 18.10 11.91
C ILE A 307 -16.28 18.25 13.08
N SER A 308 -15.07 17.69 12.95
CA SER A 308 -13.99 17.82 13.94
C SER A 308 -13.53 19.27 14.11
N GLU A 309 -13.34 19.99 12.99
CA GLU A 309 -12.98 21.41 13.00
C GLU A 309 -14.07 22.28 13.65
N GLU A 310 -15.35 22.03 13.33
CA GLU A 310 -16.49 22.69 13.97
C GLU A 310 -16.49 22.45 15.49
N ALA A 311 -16.25 21.21 15.95
CA ALA A 311 -16.23 20.87 17.37
C ALA A 311 -15.08 21.52 18.16
N GLN A 312 -13.90 21.67 17.54
CA GLN A 312 -12.75 22.35 18.16
C GLN A 312 -13.03 23.83 18.47
N LEU A 313 -13.76 24.52 17.58
CA LEU A 313 -14.20 25.90 17.79
C LEU A 313 -15.15 26.03 18.98
N LEU A 314 -16.01 25.02 19.19
CA LEU A 314 -17.03 25.01 20.24
C LEU A 314 -16.46 24.72 21.64
N ASN A 315 -15.31 24.04 21.74
CA ASN A 315 -14.59 23.79 23.00
C ASN A 315 -14.07 25.08 23.68
N HIS A 316 -13.99 26.19 22.94
CA HIS A 316 -13.43 27.44 23.43
C HIS A 316 -14.46 28.56 23.43
N SER A 317 -15.20 28.71 24.53
CA SER A 317 -16.31 29.69 24.67
C SER A 317 -15.97 31.13 24.27
N SER A 318 -14.74 31.59 24.54
CA SER A 318 -14.26 32.92 24.16
C SER A 318 -13.98 33.04 22.65
N GLN A 319 -13.45 31.98 22.02
CA GLN A 319 -13.21 31.92 20.57
C GLN A 319 -14.53 31.83 19.81
N LEU A 320 -15.47 31.00 20.28
CA LEU A 320 -16.82 30.91 19.73
C LEU A 320 -17.54 32.27 19.78
N LEU A 321 -17.54 32.96 20.94
CA LEU A 321 -18.15 34.29 21.04
C LEU A 321 -17.52 35.30 20.05
N THR A 322 -16.21 35.24 19.90
CA THR A 322 -15.46 36.11 18.97
C THR A 322 -15.87 35.81 17.54
N TYR A 323 -15.88 34.54 17.14
CA TYR A 323 -16.32 34.07 15.84
C TYR A 323 -17.76 34.52 15.52
N LEU A 324 -18.71 34.33 16.44
CA LEU A 324 -20.10 34.74 16.25
C LEU A 324 -20.25 36.26 16.06
N LYS A 325 -19.49 37.05 16.83
CA LYS A 325 -19.48 38.52 16.70
C LYS A 325 -18.85 38.98 15.39
N GLU A 326 -17.76 38.34 14.96
CA GLU A 326 -17.11 38.63 13.68
C GLU A 326 -18.01 38.30 12.49
N LYS A 327 -18.67 37.13 12.50
CA LYS A 327 -19.67 36.75 11.50
C LYS A 327 -20.81 37.76 11.42
N ARG A 328 -21.41 38.12 12.56
CA ARG A 328 -22.45 39.17 12.60
C ARG A 328 -21.94 40.48 12.01
N LYS A 329 -20.74 40.93 12.39
CA LYS A 329 -20.15 42.17 11.89
C LYS A 329 -19.97 42.11 10.38
N ASN A 330 -19.41 41.03 9.86
CA ASN A 330 -19.24 40.84 8.41
C ASN A 330 -20.56 40.87 7.66
N ILE A 331 -21.62 40.26 8.21
CA ILE A 331 -22.96 40.33 7.60
C ILE A 331 -23.48 41.77 7.60
N LEU A 332 -23.41 42.48 8.74
CA LEU A 332 -23.89 43.86 8.84
C LEU A 332 -23.12 44.83 7.93
N ASP A 333 -21.80 44.68 7.82
CA ASP A 333 -20.94 45.52 6.99
C ASP A 333 -21.17 45.29 5.48
N ASN A 334 -21.53 44.06 5.09
CA ASN A 334 -21.74 43.68 3.68
C ASN A 334 -23.22 43.61 3.26
N ALA A 335 -24.17 43.86 4.16
CA ALA A 335 -25.60 43.79 3.86
C ALA A 335 -26.02 44.88 2.86
N TYR A 336 -26.53 44.47 1.69
CA TYR A 336 -26.96 45.39 0.64
C TYR A 336 -28.35 46.02 0.91
N ILE A 337 -28.43 46.85 1.95
CA ILE A 337 -29.69 47.49 2.39
C ILE A 337 -29.93 48.83 1.69
N MET A 338 -28.91 49.70 1.60
CA MET A 338 -29.05 51.07 1.05
C MET A 338 -28.87 51.14 -0.46
N THR A 339 -29.77 50.45 -1.17
CA THR A 339 -29.85 50.41 -2.63
C THR A 339 -30.39 51.73 -3.21
N HIS A 340 -30.30 51.92 -4.53
CA HIS A 340 -30.76 53.17 -5.16
C HIS A 340 -32.26 53.44 -4.92
N ASP A 341 -33.11 52.43 -5.13
CA ASP A 341 -34.54 52.45 -4.82
C ASP A 341 -34.81 52.80 -3.35
N MET A 342 -34.06 52.20 -2.42
CA MET A 342 -34.21 52.48 -0.98
C MET A 342 -33.90 53.93 -0.64
N ARG A 343 -32.84 54.50 -1.24
CA ARG A 343 -32.47 55.91 -1.05
C ARG A 343 -33.52 56.85 -1.62
N GLU A 344 -34.19 56.48 -2.71
CA GLU A 344 -35.29 57.25 -3.28
C GLU A 344 -36.56 57.20 -2.43
N ASP A 345 -36.89 56.06 -1.81
CA ASP A 345 -38.00 55.99 -0.84
C ASP A 345 -37.72 56.82 0.41
N ILE A 346 -36.47 56.77 0.91
CA ILE A 346 -36.01 57.60 2.02
C ILE A 346 -36.13 59.08 1.65
N ARG A 347 -35.64 59.47 0.47
CA ARG A 347 -35.78 60.85 -0.05
C ARG A 347 -37.26 61.26 -0.08
N TYR A 348 -38.12 60.41 -0.63
CA TYR A 348 -39.56 60.69 -0.72
C TYR A 348 -40.22 60.88 0.64
N TYR A 349 -39.81 60.10 1.65
CA TYR A 349 -40.22 60.31 3.04
C TYR A 349 -39.67 61.61 3.61
N LEU A 350 -38.37 61.88 3.48
CA LEU A 350 -37.73 63.09 3.99
C LEU A 350 -38.33 64.36 3.39
N GLU A 351 -38.68 64.36 2.10
CA GLU A 351 -39.34 65.48 1.42
C GLU A 351 -40.70 65.81 2.07
N SER A 352 -41.40 64.81 2.60
CA SER A 352 -42.65 65.06 3.34
C SER A 352 -42.43 65.71 4.70
N MET A 353 -41.22 65.61 5.24
CA MET A 353 -40.84 66.17 6.55
C MET A 353 -40.29 67.60 6.46
N ALA A 354 -39.87 68.06 5.28
CA ALA A 354 -39.36 69.41 5.05
C ALA A 354 -40.39 70.52 5.35
N LEU A 355 -39.89 71.70 5.74
CA LEU A 355 -40.71 72.85 6.14
C LEU A 355 -41.58 73.42 4.99
N ASP A 356 -41.16 73.24 3.74
CA ASP A 356 -41.85 73.74 2.54
C ASP A 356 -42.88 72.77 1.94
N PHE A 357 -43.03 71.57 2.52
CA PHE A 357 -43.94 70.54 2.04
C PHE A 357 -45.42 70.93 2.20
N LYS A 358 -46.21 70.79 1.12
CA LYS A 358 -47.65 71.10 1.08
C LYS A 358 -48.43 69.99 0.40
N VAL A 359 -49.47 69.48 1.07
CA VAL A 359 -50.42 68.52 0.49
C VAL A 359 -51.57 69.27 -0.19
N GLY A 360 -51.96 68.86 -1.40
CA GLY A 360 -53.03 69.50 -2.20
C GLY A 360 -54.43 69.36 -1.57
N GLY A 361 -55.26 70.42 -1.65
CA GLY A 361 -56.67 70.41 -1.22
C GLY A 361 -57.09 71.62 -0.35
N LEU A 362 -58.41 71.87 -0.25
CA LEU A 362 -58.99 73.07 0.39
C LEU A 362 -59.37 72.90 1.88
N LEU A 363 -59.43 71.67 2.45
CA LEU A 363 -59.83 71.38 3.84
C LEU A 363 -58.95 70.29 4.49
N ASN A 364 -58.76 70.37 5.83
CA ASN A 364 -57.99 69.42 6.66
C ASN A 364 -56.50 69.22 6.30
N LYS A 365 -55.80 70.30 5.92
CA LYS A 365 -54.39 70.24 5.49
C LYS A 365 -53.44 69.60 6.50
N LYS A 366 -53.53 69.95 7.79
CA LYS A 366 -52.64 69.41 8.84
C LYS A 366 -52.77 67.89 9.01
N LYS A 367 -54.02 67.40 9.10
CA LYS A 367 -54.32 65.97 9.21
C LYS A 367 -53.87 65.18 7.98
N LYS A 368 -54.12 65.72 6.77
CA LYS A 368 -53.65 65.09 5.52
C LYS A 368 -52.13 65.06 5.40
N THR A 369 -51.43 66.07 5.91
CA THR A 369 -49.96 66.08 5.98
C THR A 369 -49.44 65.00 6.91
N GLU A 370 -50.05 64.82 8.09
CA GLU A 370 -49.67 63.76 9.04
C GLU A 370 -49.97 62.35 8.48
N GLU A 371 -51.13 62.16 7.84
CA GLU A 371 -51.49 60.89 7.17
C GLU A 371 -50.50 60.55 6.03
N GLU A 372 -50.13 61.53 5.22
CA GLU A 372 -49.17 61.33 4.12
C GLU A 372 -47.76 61.03 4.65
N ARG A 373 -47.32 61.69 5.74
CA ARG A 373 -46.04 61.39 6.41
C ARG A 373 -46.01 59.98 6.97
N ALA A 374 -47.07 59.57 7.68
CA ALA A 374 -47.18 58.23 8.24
C ALA A 374 -47.18 57.16 7.13
N LYS A 375 -47.91 57.41 6.04
CA LYS A 375 -47.93 56.52 4.88
C LYS A 375 -46.53 56.35 4.26
N ARG A 376 -45.79 57.45 4.06
CA ARG A 376 -44.43 57.39 3.48
C ARG A 376 -43.43 56.73 4.42
N LEU A 377 -43.53 57.00 5.72
CA LEU A 377 -42.72 56.31 6.72
C LEU A 377 -42.98 54.81 6.70
N GLN A 378 -44.25 54.39 6.63
CA GLN A 378 -44.60 52.98 6.58
C GLN A 378 -44.02 52.28 5.35
N ILE A 379 -44.05 52.92 4.17
CA ILE A 379 -43.42 52.38 2.96
C ILE A 379 -41.92 52.16 3.16
N VAL A 380 -41.22 53.11 3.80
CA VAL A 380 -39.79 52.99 4.10
C VAL A 380 -39.54 51.85 5.10
N VAL A 381 -40.35 51.75 6.16
CA VAL A 381 -40.26 50.68 7.16
C VAL A 381 -40.46 49.30 6.52
N ASP A 382 -41.53 49.12 5.74
CA ASP A 382 -41.86 47.84 5.12
C ASP A 382 -40.74 47.37 4.18
N ARG A 383 -40.18 48.29 3.37
CA ARG A 383 -39.07 47.98 2.46
C ARG A 383 -37.76 47.69 3.19
N LEU A 384 -37.47 48.42 4.27
CA LEU A 384 -36.32 48.12 5.12
C LEU A 384 -36.47 46.77 5.81
N GLN A 385 -37.67 46.44 6.29
CA GLN A 385 -37.95 45.16 6.93
C GLN A 385 -37.73 43.99 5.96
N GLU A 386 -38.16 44.11 4.70
CA GLU A 386 -37.88 43.11 3.65
C GLU A 386 -36.36 42.93 3.45
N LYS A 387 -35.62 44.04 3.36
CA LYS A 387 -34.16 44.00 3.17
C LYS A 387 -33.42 43.46 4.39
N VAL A 388 -33.85 43.78 5.61
CA VAL A 388 -33.26 43.25 6.86
C VAL A 388 -33.50 41.74 6.96
N ASN A 389 -34.71 41.29 6.66
CA ASN A 389 -35.03 39.86 6.65
C ASN A 389 -34.15 39.08 5.66
N ARG A 390 -33.90 39.64 4.48
CA ARG A 390 -33.14 38.97 3.42
C ARG A 390 -31.63 39.07 3.58
N HIS A 391 -31.12 40.28 3.84
CA HIS A 391 -29.68 40.57 3.80
C HIS A 391 -29.01 40.46 5.17
N ILE A 392 -29.76 40.30 6.25
CA ILE A 392 -29.20 40.14 7.59
C ILE A 392 -29.75 38.89 8.28
N ARG A 393 -31.07 38.80 8.50
CA ARG A 393 -31.68 37.71 9.27
C ARG A 393 -31.35 36.33 8.67
N GLN A 394 -31.52 36.17 7.36
CA GLN A 394 -31.27 34.91 6.69
C GLN A 394 -29.78 34.47 6.76
N PRO A 395 -28.80 35.30 6.34
CA PRO A 395 -27.38 34.95 6.49
C PRO A 395 -26.99 34.66 7.94
N MET A 396 -27.51 35.43 8.90
CA MET A 396 -27.23 35.19 10.32
C MET A 396 -27.77 33.82 10.77
N ARG A 397 -28.97 33.43 10.33
CA ARG A 397 -29.54 32.11 10.64
C ARG A 397 -28.71 30.98 10.03
N GLU A 398 -28.27 31.14 8.78
CA GLU A 398 -27.44 30.13 8.08
C GLU A 398 -26.09 29.95 8.79
N ASP A 399 -25.39 31.04 9.10
CA ASP A 399 -24.09 31.00 9.80
C ASP A 399 -24.21 30.42 11.23
N LEU A 400 -25.38 30.49 11.86
CA LEU A 400 -25.63 29.96 13.22
C LEU A 400 -26.20 28.54 13.22
N SER A 401 -26.59 28.01 12.06
CA SER A 401 -27.29 26.72 11.96
C SER A 401 -26.45 25.55 12.47
N PHE A 402 -25.14 25.54 12.21
CA PHE A 402 -24.24 24.46 12.63
C PHE A 402 -24.24 24.24 14.14
N VAL A 403 -24.41 25.30 14.93
CA VAL A 403 -24.41 25.25 16.39
C VAL A 403 -25.58 24.39 16.92
N THR A 404 -26.70 24.33 16.19
CA THR A 404 -27.87 23.53 16.59
C THR A 404 -27.57 22.03 16.69
N ARG A 405 -26.52 21.56 16.01
CA ARG A 405 -26.02 20.18 16.05
C ARG A 405 -25.41 19.81 17.41
N PHE A 406 -24.96 20.81 18.18
CA PHE A 406 -24.22 20.66 19.44
C PHE A 406 -24.96 21.25 20.65
N ILE A 407 -26.19 21.74 20.45
CA ILE A 407 -27.05 22.27 21.50
C ILE A 407 -28.23 21.33 21.70
N HIS A 408 -28.26 20.69 22.87
CA HIS A 408 -29.38 19.86 23.31
C HIS A 408 -30.52 20.67 23.96
N HIS A 409 -30.43 22.00 24.05
CA HIS A 409 -31.49 22.85 24.58
C HIS A 409 -32.50 23.30 23.51
N SER A 410 -33.71 22.73 23.52
CA SER A 410 -34.73 22.95 22.50
C SER A 410 -35.14 24.42 22.32
N GLU A 411 -35.25 25.20 23.40
CA GLU A 411 -35.63 26.62 23.32
C GLU A 411 -34.54 27.48 22.68
N VAL A 412 -33.26 27.11 22.86
CA VAL A 412 -32.13 27.84 22.27
C VAL A 412 -32.10 27.55 20.78
N ASN A 413 -32.23 26.28 20.36
CA ASN A 413 -32.38 25.92 18.96
C ASN A 413 -33.54 26.64 18.29
N GLN A 414 -34.71 26.72 18.95
CA GLN A 414 -35.84 27.48 18.41
C GLN A 414 -35.52 28.97 18.22
N ARG A 415 -34.80 29.60 19.15
CA ARG A 415 -34.40 31.00 19.02
C ARG A 415 -33.34 31.23 17.94
N ILE A 416 -32.46 30.26 17.70
CA ILE A 416 -31.50 30.27 16.57
C ILE A 416 -32.25 30.22 15.23
N LEU A 417 -33.21 29.30 15.10
CA LEU A 417 -33.93 29.06 13.84
C LEU A 417 -34.99 30.13 13.55
N ASN A 418 -35.62 30.67 14.60
CA ASN A 418 -36.70 31.65 14.50
C ASN A 418 -36.25 33.05 14.92
N GLN A 419 -35.02 33.44 14.58
CA GLN A 419 -34.56 34.81 14.75
C GLN A 419 -35.55 35.79 14.12
N HIS A 420 -35.84 36.90 14.80
CA HIS A 420 -36.74 37.93 14.31
C HIS A 420 -36.20 39.30 14.69
N TYR A 421 -36.03 40.18 13.69
CA TYR A 421 -35.50 41.53 13.86
C TYR A 421 -36.54 42.53 13.33
N GLU A 422 -37.33 43.12 14.22
CA GLU A 422 -38.39 44.06 13.86
C GLU A 422 -37.86 45.49 13.76
N ILE A 423 -38.20 46.19 12.66
CA ILE A 423 -37.84 47.58 12.40
C ILE A 423 -39.00 48.48 12.79
N GLU A 424 -38.96 49.00 14.01
CA GLU A 424 -39.94 49.95 14.50
C GLU A 424 -39.89 51.29 13.74
N PRO A 425 -41.03 51.92 13.39
CA PRO A 425 -41.06 53.22 12.71
C PRO A 425 -40.28 54.31 13.46
N THR A 426 -40.22 54.22 14.80
CA THR A 426 -39.48 55.16 15.65
C THR A 426 -37.97 55.10 15.44
N LEU A 427 -37.44 53.96 14.99
CA LEU A 427 -36.01 53.80 14.68
C LEU A 427 -35.57 54.77 13.56
N ILE A 428 -36.49 55.09 12.66
CA ILE A 428 -36.26 55.94 11.49
C ILE A 428 -36.71 57.37 11.80
N SER A 429 -37.90 57.56 12.37
CA SER A 429 -38.44 58.90 12.62
C SER A 429 -37.59 59.73 13.60
N ASN A 430 -36.96 59.07 14.58
CA ASN A 430 -36.14 59.74 15.60
C ASN A 430 -34.79 60.26 15.06
N LEU A 431 -34.36 59.79 13.89
CA LEU A 431 -33.10 60.23 13.26
C LEU A 431 -33.28 61.56 12.50
N TYR A 432 -34.52 61.98 12.24
CA TYR A 432 -34.79 63.14 11.42
C TYR A 432 -34.42 64.44 12.15
N GLN A 433 -33.57 65.24 11.52
CA GLN A 433 -33.29 66.61 11.90
C GLN A 433 -34.07 67.57 11.01
N VAL A 434 -34.63 68.64 11.58
CA VAL A 434 -35.46 69.60 10.84
C VAL A 434 -34.66 70.28 9.72
N GLN A 435 -35.16 70.19 8.49
CA GLN A 435 -34.55 70.81 7.30
C GLN A 435 -35.53 71.76 6.59
N THR A 436 -35.00 72.83 6.00
CA THR A 436 -35.77 73.76 5.15
C THR A 436 -36.15 73.13 3.82
N SER A 437 -35.23 72.38 3.20
CA SER A 437 -35.45 71.54 2.01
C SER A 437 -34.52 70.32 2.05
N ILE A 438 -34.86 69.24 1.35
CA ILE A 438 -34.07 68.01 1.32
C ILE A 438 -33.10 68.03 0.14
N ASN A 439 -31.80 67.95 0.43
CA ASN A 439 -30.75 67.83 -0.57
C ASN A 439 -30.16 66.42 -0.61
N ASN A 440 -29.44 66.09 -1.69
CA ASN A 440 -28.82 64.77 -1.87
C ASN A 440 -27.87 64.40 -0.73
N THR A 441 -27.10 65.36 -0.21
CA THR A 441 -26.14 65.12 0.86
C THR A 441 -26.82 64.67 2.16
N TYR A 442 -27.94 65.30 2.52
CA TYR A 442 -28.69 64.93 3.71
C TYR A 442 -29.36 63.56 3.58
N VAL A 443 -29.86 63.20 2.39
CA VAL A 443 -30.38 61.84 2.13
C VAL A 443 -29.29 60.79 2.37
N LEU A 444 -28.05 61.06 1.93
CA LEU A 444 -26.90 60.16 2.16
C LEU A 444 -26.57 60.02 3.64
N THR A 445 -26.41 61.13 4.36
CA THR A 445 -26.10 61.11 5.80
C THR A 445 -27.21 60.42 6.60
N PHE A 446 -28.47 60.72 6.31
CA PHE A 446 -29.62 60.08 6.97
C PHE A 446 -29.67 58.57 6.67
N SER A 447 -29.34 58.16 5.44
CA SER A 447 -29.25 56.74 5.07
C SER A 447 -28.17 56.02 5.89
N ASP A 448 -26.99 56.64 6.07
CA ASP A 448 -25.92 56.07 6.89
C ASP A 448 -26.34 55.97 8.37
N ASP A 449 -27.06 56.96 8.89
CA ASP A 449 -27.55 56.95 10.26
C ASP A 449 -28.64 55.88 10.48
N VAL A 450 -29.52 55.66 9.50
CA VAL A 450 -30.48 54.55 9.51
C VAL A 450 -29.77 53.21 9.53
N LEU A 451 -28.73 53.00 8.71
CA LEU A 451 -27.94 51.77 8.73
C LEU A 451 -27.31 51.51 10.09
N LYS A 452 -26.70 52.53 10.70
CA LYS A 452 -26.10 52.42 12.04
C LYS A 452 -27.14 52.11 13.11
N ALA A 453 -28.33 52.70 13.02
CA ALA A 453 -29.42 52.44 13.96
C ALA A 453 -29.92 51.00 13.85
N ILE A 454 -30.08 50.47 12.63
CA ILE A 454 -30.44 49.08 12.37
C ILE A 454 -29.36 48.14 12.92
N ALA A 455 -28.09 48.39 12.60
CA ALA A 455 -26.96 47.57 13.09
C ALA A 455 -26.95 47.47 14.62
N ARG A 456 -27.08 48.61 15.32
CA ARG A 456 -27.14 48.64 16.80
C ARG A 456 -28.33 47.90 17.37
N ALA A 457 -29.50 47.98 16.73
CA ALA A 457 -30.69 47.26 17.18
C ALA A 457 -30.48 45.74 17.08
N ILE A 458 -29.85 45.28 15.99
CA ILE A 458 -29.55 43.87 15.73
C ILE A 458 -28.45 43.36 16.65
N GLU A 459 -27.39 44.14 16.89
CA GLU A 459 -26.35 43.80 17.88
C GLU A 459 -26.95 43.54 19.26
N LYS A 460 -27.83 44.44 19.72
CA LYS A 460 -28.48 44.32 21.02
C LYS A 460 -29.35 43.06 21.14
N GLN A 461 -30.08 42.69 20.08
CA GLN A 461 -30.95 41.51 20.09
C GLN A 461 -30.13 40.20 19.97
N SER A 462 -29.09 40.19 19.13
CA SER A 462 -28.26 39.00 18.88
C SER A 462 -27.27 38.69 20.00
N ASP A 463 -26.77 39.69 20.74
CA ASP A 463 -25.87 39.46 21.89
C ASP A 463 -26.50 38.56 22.97
N SER A 464 -27.81 38.68 23.20
CA SER A 464 -28.52 37.79 24.13
C SER A 464 -28.53 36.35 23.62
N LEU A 465 -28.80 36.15 22.33
CA LEU A 465 -28.82 34.82 21.72
C LEU A 465 -27.44 34.17 21.73
N PHE A 466 -26.37 34.93 21.46
CA PHE A 466 -25.00 34.42 21.49
C PHE A 466 -24.59 33.97 22.89
N LYS A 467 -25.05 34.67 23.94
CA LYS A 467 -24.82 34.23 25.32
C LYS A 467 -25.49 32.89 25.60
N ASP A 468 -26.75 32.74 25.20
CA ASP A 468 -27.51 31.52 25.41
C ASP A 468 -26.91 30.34 24.63
N ILE A 469 -26.41 30.58 23.41
CA ILE A 469 -25.65 29.60 22.61
C ILE A 469 -24.45 29.07 23.40
N ILE A 470 -23.61 29.97 23.92
CA ILE A 470 -22.36 29.58 24.61
C ILE A 470 -22.66 28.79 25.88
N GLU A 471 -23.71 29.17 26.62
CA GLU A 471 -24.07 28.52 27.88
C GLU A 471 -24.61 27.08 27.69
N HIS A 472 -25.17 26.78 26.52
CA HIS A 472 -25.84 25.50 26.24
C HIS A 472 -25.15 24.66 25.16
N THR A 473 -23.97 25.08 24.70
CA THR A 473 -23.15 24.29 23.78
C THR A 473 -22.37 23.25 24.56
N GLU A 474 -22.62 21.97 24.29
CA GLU A 474 -21.85 20.87 24.88
C GLU A 474 -20.88 20.32 23.84
N ALA A 475 -19.67 20.85 23.82
CA ALA A 475 -18.59 20.28 23.02
C ALA A 475 -17.94 19.14 23.83
N THR A 476 -18.36 17.91 23.55
CA THR A 476 -17.65 16.72 24.03
C THR A 476 -16.35 16.56 23.25
N GLU A 477 -15.27 16.17 23.94
CA GLU A 477 -13.98 15.78 23.34
C GLU A 477 -14.20 14.73 22.24
N LEU A 478 -14.35 15.19 20.99
CA LEU A 478 -14.14 14.33 19.83
C LEU A 478 -12.63 14.13 19.78
N SER A 479 -12.20 12.90 20.11
CA SER A 479 -10.83 12.46 19.95
C SER A 479 -10.35 12.86 18.56
N ASN A 480 -9.16 13.48 18.48
CA ASN A 480 -8.47 13.74 17.23
C ASN A 480 -8.45 12.44 16.40
N ILE A 481 -9.37 12.29 15.46
CA ILE A 481 -9.27 11.23 14.46
C ILE A 481 -8.00 11.57 13.69
N GLU A 482 -7.10 10.61 13.73
CA GLU A 482 -5.67 10.72 13.53
C GLU A 482 -5.33 11.27 12.14
N ASP A 483 -4.35 12.19 12.07
CA ASP A 483 -3.78 12.74 10.82
C ASP A 483 -3.34 11.65 9.80
N ASN A 484 -3.24 10.39 10.24
CA ASN A 484 -2.78 9.26 9.44
C ASN A 484 -3.74 8.87 8.30
N ASP A 485 -5.05 8.91 8.50
CA ASP A 485 -6.01 8.46 7.47
C ASP A 485 -6.09 9.43 6.30
N ALA A 486 -5.93 10.73 6.55
CA ALA A 486 -6.00 11.80 5.55
C ALA A 486 -4.98 11.57 4.42
N HIS A 487 -3.74 11.27 4.81
CA HIS A 487 -2.64 11.03 3.90
C HIS A 487 -2.87 9.77 3.04
N LEU A 488 -3.47 8.71 3.62
CA LEU A 488 -3.80 7.49 2.89
C LEU A 488 -4.83 7.75 1.77
N TYR A 489 -5.89 8.52 2.04
CA TYR A 489 -6.87 8.88 1.02
C TYR A 489 -6.28 9.72 -0.12
N GLU A 490 -5.41 10.68 0.20
CA GLU A 490 -4.72 11.51 -0.81
C GLU A 490 -3.82 10.65 -1.71
N GLN A 491 -3.00 9.78 -1.12
CA GLN A 491 -2.14 8.86 -1.87
C GLN A 491 -2.93 7.94 -2.79
N TYR A 492 -4.08 7.42 -2.35
CA TYR A 492 -4.93 6.58 -3.19
C TYR A 492 -5.41 7.32 -4.45
N LEU A 493 -5.81 8.58 -4.31
CA LEU A 493 -6.26 9.40 -5.44
C LEU A 493 -5.12 9.69 -6.42
N GLU A 494 -3.90 9.93 -5.93
CA GLU A 494 -2.71 10.10 -6.77
C GLU A 494 -2.45 8.84 -7.61
N PHE A 495 -2.45 7.67 -6.98
CA PHE A 495 -2.26 6.39 -7.66
C PHE A 495 -3.40 6.08 -8.66
N LYS A 496 -4.66 6.35 -8.30
CA LYS A 496 -5.82 6.20 -9.19
C LYS A 496 -5.70 7.06 -10.44
N ASN A 497 -5.28 8.32 -10.28
CA ASN A 497 -5.06 9.24 -11.40
C ASN A 497 -3.92 8.76 -12.29
N LEU A 498 -2.83 8.25 -11.70
CA LEU A 498 -1.70 7.72 -12.45
C LEU A 498 -2.07 6.46 -13.25
N LYS A 499 -2.82 5.52 -12.64
CA LYS A 499 -3.38 4.34 -13.31
C LYS A 499 -4.19 4.75 -14.54
N GLN A 500 -5.03 5.77 -14.40
CA GLN A 500 -5.82 6.30 -15.51
C GLN A 500 -4.93 6.88 -16.61
N SER A 501 -3.92 7.68 -16.26
CA SER A 501 -2.99 8.28 -17.22
C SER A 501 -2.24 7.25 -18.08
N LEU A 502 -1.77 6.15 -17.47
CA LEU A 502 -1.08 5.06 -18.16
C LEU A 502 -2.02 4.25 -19.05
N THR A 503 -3.20 3.88 -18.54
CA THR A 503 -4.17 3.05 -19.29
C THR A 503 -4.80 3.77 -20.48
N THR A 504 -4.96 5.10 -20.42
CA THR A 504 -5.46 5.90 -21.56
C THR A 504 -4.34 6.46 -22.43
N GLU A 505 -3.08 6.20 -22.08
CA GLU A 505 -1.89 6.77 -22.72
C GLU A 505 -1.87 8.32 -22.77
N ASN A 506 -2.61 8.99 -21.89
CA ASN A 506 -2.74 10.45 -21.88
C ASN A 506 -1.38 11.15 -21.74
N TYR A 507 -0.41 10.50 -21.08
CA TYR A 507 0.94 11.01 -20.91
C TYR A 507 1.68 11.27 -22.24
N LYS A 508 1.27 10.63 -23.34
CA LYS A 508 1.85 10.87 -24.68
C LYS A 508 1.54 12.29 -25.21
N HIS A 509 0.50 12.94 -24.69
CA HIS A 509 0.05 14.27 -25.11
C HIS A 509 0.76 15.43 -24.39
N TYR A 510 1.62 15.16 -23.40
CA TYR A 510 2.44 16.21 -22.80
C TYR A 510 3.42 16.78 -23.82
N TYR A 511 3.56 18.10 -23.82
CA TYR A 511 4.54 18.78 -24.66
C TYR A 511 5.88 18.85 -23.92
N ILE A 512 6.90 18.18 -24.46
CA ILE A 512 8.26 18.18 -23.91
C ILE A 512 9.22 18.52 -25.06
N HIS A 513 10.14 19.45 -24.83
CA HIS A 513 11.21 19.75 -25.78
C HIS A 513 12.41 18.81 -25.56
N ILE A 514 12.65 17.87 -26.48
CA ILE A 514 13.85 17.04 -26.48
C ILE A 514 14.89 17.63 -27.43
N ASN A 515 15.80 18.44 -26.86
CA ASN A 515 17.03 18.91 -27.51
C ASN A 515 18.21 18.87 -26.53
N ASP A 516 18.20 17.88 -25.63
CA ASP A 516 19.13 17.78 -24.51
C ASP A 516 20.19 16.68 -24.73
N SER A 517 21.36 16.85 -24.10
CA SER A 517 22.42 15.83 -24.10
C SER A 517 21.95 14.56 -23.39
N LEU A 518 22.58 13.42 -23.67
CA LEU A 518 22.28 12.14 -23.01
C LEU A 518 22.21 12.30 -21.48
N ASP A 519 23.21 12.94 -20.87
CA ASP A 519 23.27 13.17 -19.43
C ASP A 519 22.05 13.92 -18.89
N LYS A 520 21.48 14.87 -19.65
CA LYS A 520 20.25 15.57 -19.25
C LYS A 520 18.99 14.73 -19.44
N LEU A 521 18.96 13.83 -20.41
CA LEU A 521 17.80 12.94 -20.62
C LEU A 521 17.66 11.90 -19.50
N ILE A 522 18.79 11.50 -18.91
CA ILE A 522 18.87 10.50 -17.83
C ILE A 522 19.27 11.09 -16.47
N ASP A 523 19.32 12.42 -16.35
CA ASP A 523 19.65 13.19 -15.13
C ASP A 523 21.03 12.88 -14.49
N ARG A 524 22.00 12.43 -15.31
CA ARG A 524 23.33 11.96 -14.86
C ARG A 524 24.39 13.08 -14.81
N THR A 525 25.35 12.96 -13.89
CA THR A 525 26.45 13.93 -13.70
C THR A 525 27.84 13.29 -13.64
N GLU A 526 28.83 13.91 -14.29
CA GLU A 526 30.23 13.49 -14.20
C GLU A 526 30.85 13.94 -12.88
N THR A 527 31.59 13.04 -12.21
CA THR A 527 32.35 13.31 -10.98
C THR A 527 33.84 13.09 -11.21
N HIS A 528 34.67 14.00 -10.68
CA HIS A 528 36.12 13.90 -10.74
C HIS A 528 36.67 13.08 -9.57
N TYR A 529 36.92 11.79 -9.81
CA TYR A 529 37.63 10.94 -8.86
C TYR A 529 39.15 11.14 -8.97
N LYS A 530 39.81 11.57 -7.89
CA LYS A 530 41.28 11.60 -7.78
C LYS A 530 41.74 10.53 -6.79
N LEU A 531 42.50 9.57 -7.29
CA LEU A 531 43.09 8.49 -6.51
C LEU A 531 44.16 9.08 -5.55
N ASN A 532 43.88 9.14 -4.25
CA ASN A 532 44.89 9.46 -3.24
C ASN A 532 45.71 8.20 -2.94
N GLN A 533 46.94 8.13 -3.43
CA GLN A 533 47.89 7.01 -3.20
C GLN A 533 48.42 6.91 -1.76
N SER A 534 47.70 7.43 -0.76
CA SER A 534 48.13 7.45 0.64
C SER A 534 47.22 6.59 1.52
N THR A 535 47.13 5.29 1.22
CA THR A 535 46.50 4.31 2.12
C THR A 535 46.94 2.88 1.83
N ILE A 536 48.23 2.68 1.53
CA ILE A 536 48.87 1.36 1.55
C ILE A 536 50.10 1.48 2.44
N SER A 537 49.88 1.58 3.75
CA SER A 537 50.89 1.34 4.81
C SER A 537 50.31 1.70 6.17
N SER A 538 49.52 0.82 6.76
CA SER A 538 49.42 0.63 8.22
C SER A 538 48.27 -0.33 8.52
N THR A 539 48.61 -1.59 8.78
CA THR A 539 47.88 -2.54 9.65
C THR A 539 48.68 -3.85 9.66
N ASN A 540 49.95 -3.74 10.05
CA ASN A 540 50.61 -4.78 10.82
C ASN A 540 50.64 -4.24 12.26
N ASP A 541 50.49 -5.14 13.22
CA ASP A 541 50.36 -4.93 14.66
C ASP A 541 48.90 -4.72 15.10
N LEU A 542 48.30 -5.82 15.56
CA LEU A 542 47.46 -5.91 16.76
C LEU A 542 47.18 -7.42 17.02
N ASP A 543 48.26 -8.17 17.26
CA ASP A 543 48.25 -9.35 18.13
C ASP A 543 48.76 -8.88 19.50
N GLU A 544 48.27 -9.52 20.57
CA GLU A 544 48.54 -9.27 22.00
C GLU A 544 47.73 -8.13 22.65
N ASP A 545 46.56 -8.48 23.21
CA ASP A 545 46.29 -8.34 24.65
C ASP A 545 44.79 -8.54 24.95
N ILE A 546 44.40 -9.76 25.34
CA ILE A 546 43.23 -9.96 26.23
C ILE A 546 43.60 -11.01 27.29
N THR A 547 44.48 -10.62 28.20
CA THR A 547 44.45 -11.13 29.57
C THR A 547 43.93 -10.04 30.49
N SER A 548 42.65 -10.09 30.85
CA SER A 548 42.23 -9.65 32.17
C SER A 548 40.93 -10.33 32.60
N THR A 549 41.10 -11.17 33.62
CA THR A 549 40.11 -11.69 34.54
C THR A 549 39.14 -10.60 35.03
N LYS A 550 37.84 -10.87 34.93
CA LYS A 550 36.86 -10.35 35.88
C LYS A 550 36.18 -11.52 36.58
N ASP A 551 36.56 -11.69 37.85
CA ASP A 551 35.77 -12.40 38.85
C ASP A 551 34.31 -11.91 38.78
N THR A 552 33.43 -12.80 38.34
CA THR A 552 31.99 -12.67 38.57
C THR A 552 31.61 -13.77 39.54
N THR A 553 31.19 -13.33 40.72
CA THR A 553 30.55 -14.14 41.76
C THR A 553 29.53 -15.08 41.12
N THR A 554 29.79 -16.37 41.18
CA THR A 554 28.93 -17.43 40.64
C THR A 554 27.69 -17.52 41.52
N HIS A 555 26.65 -16.75 41.20
CA HIS A 555 25.30 -17.12 41.59
C HIS A 555 24.95 -18.38 40.80
N HIS A 556 24.78 -19.50 41.50
CA HIS A 556 24.46 -20.78 40.89
C HIS A 556 23.02 -20.72 40.39
N PHE A 557 22.83 -20.42 39.11
CA PHE A 557 21.52 -20.40 38.48
C PHE A 557 20.97 -21.84 38.43
N ASP A 558 19.88 -22.11 39.15
CA ASP A 558 19.26 -23.43 39.20
C ASP A 558 18.24 -23.58 38.07
N ILE A 559 18.72 -24.06 36.92
CA ILE A 559 17.94 -24.27 35.69
C ILE A 559 16.78 -25.25 35.95
N GLN A 560 16.96 -26.26 36.81
CA GLN A 560 15.90 -27.23 37.11
C GLN A 560 14.75 -26.57 37.88
N LYS A 561 15.08 -25.70 38.83
CA LYS A 561 14.09 -24.93 39.59
C LYS A 561 13.36 -23.90 38.72
N ALA A 562 14.08 -23.21 37.82
CA ALA A 562 13.48 -22.28 36.87
C ALA A 562 12.52 -22.98 35.88
N LEU A 563 12.90 -24.17 35.37
CA LEU A 563 12.06 -24.97 34.50
C LEU A 563 10.77 -25.43 35.22
N ALA A 564 10.86 -25.83 36.49
CA ALA A 564 9.71 -26.23 37.29
C ALA A 564 8.70 -25.09 37.51
N ILE A 565 9.15 -23.84 37.56
CA ILE A 565 8.29 -22.64 37.68
C ILE A 565 7.55 -22.35 36.36
N ILE A 566 8.20 -22.59 35.21
CA ILE A 566 7.63 -22.30 33.88
C ILE A 566 6.76 -23.45 33.34
N GLU A 567 6.99 -24.69 33.79
CA GLU A 567 6.29 -25.91 33.33
C GLU A 567 4.75 -25.78 33.29
N PRO A 568 4.06 -25.18 34.29
CA PRO A 568 2.60 -25.08 34.30
C PRO A 568 1.99 -24.14 33.24
N VAL A 569 2.78 -23.24 32.63
CA VAL A 569 2.28 -22.26 31.64
C VAL A 569 2.02 -22.96 30.30
N PRO A 570 0.85 -22.84 29.65
CA PRO A 570 0.56 -23.53 28.39
C PRO A 570 1.21 -22.88 27.15
N LEU A 571 2.36 -22.20 27.30
CA LEU A 571 3.13 -21.52 26.25
C LEU A 571 4.56 -22.07 26.19
N PHE A 572 5.22 -21.97 25.04
CA PHE A 572 6.62 -22.38 24.82
C PHE A 572 6.94 -23.86 25.16
N ASN A 573 5.96 -24.76 25.05
CA ASN A 573 6.13 -26.19 25.39
C ASN A 573 7.30 -26.86 24.65
N LYS A 574 7.55 -26.45 23.40
CA LYS A 574 8.66 -26.95 22.60
C LYS A 574 10.01 -26.54 23.19
N THR A 575 10.19 -25.25 23.47
CA THR A 575 11.38 -24.70 24.13
C THR A 575 11.66 -25.38 25.48
N LYS A 576 10.62 -25.64 26.29
CA LYS A 576 10.76 -26.38 27.57
C LYS A 576 11.25 -27.81 27.38
N GLN A 577 10.72 -28.51 26.38
CA GLN A 577 11.17 -29.86 26.03
C GLN A 577 12.64 -29.86 25.57
N ASP A 578 13.06 -28.85 24.80
CA ASP A 578 14.42 -28.72 24.30
C ASP A 578 15.44 -28.40 25.42
N ILE A 579 15.07 -27.55 26.39
CA ILE A 579 15.86 -27.32 27.62
C ILE A 579 16.00 -28.62 28.42
N LYS A 580 14.91 -29.38 28.59
CA LYS A 580 14.92 -30.67 29.31
C LYS A 580 15.78 -31.73 28.62
N ALA A 581 15.72 -31.81 27.30
CA ALA A 581 16.58 -32.70 26.50
C ALA A 581 18.05 -32.29 26.61
N THR A 582 18.35 -30.98 26.59
CA THR A 582 19.71 -30.46 26.76
C THR A 582 20.28 -30.76 28.14
N LEU A 583 19.48 -30.61 29.22
CA LEU A 583 19.88 -31.03 30.57
C LEU A 583 20.24 -32.52 30.63
N GLN A 584 19.45 -33.39 30.02
CA GLN A 584 19.74 -34.83 29.96
C GLN A 584 21.00 -35.15 29.14
N ARG A 585 21.31 -34.38 28.10
CA ARG A 585 22.54 -34.55 27.28
C ARG A 585 23.79 -34.11 28.03
N ILE A 586 23.72 -33.01 28.79
CA ILE A 586 24.82 -32.54 29.65
C ILE A 586 25.18 -33.59 30.70
N ASP A 587 24.18 -34.21 31.32
CA ASP A 587 24.39 -35.30 32.29
C ASP A 587 25.10 -36.52 31.66
N ASN A 588 24.89 -36.74 30.36
CA ASN A 588 25.48 -37.85 29.59
C ASN A 588 26.75 -37.47 28.80
N LYS A 589 27.20 -36.20 28.83
CA LYS A 589 28.37 -35.67 28.10
C LYS A 589 28.35 -35.89 26.58
N ILE A 590 27.20 -35.78 25.93
CA ILE A 590 27.06 -35.95 24.48
C ILE A 590 26.88 -34.60 23.80
N VAL A 591 27.71 -34.30 22.79
CA VAL A 591 27.66 -33.06 21.99
C VAL A 591 27.11 -33.34 20.59
N LYS A 592 26.13 -32.53 20.16
CA LYS A 592 25.53 -32.59 18.83
C LYS A 592 26.19 -31.59 17.89
N ILE A 593 26.74 -32.06 16.76
CA ILE A 593 27.46 -31.28 15.76
C ILE A 593 26.60 -31.22 14.49
N GLY A 594 26.15 -30.04 14.11
CA GLY A 594 25.42 -29.83 12.85
C GLY A 594 26.38 -29.42 11.73
N VAL A 595 26.32 -30.10 10.59
CA VAL A 595 27.12 -29.77 9.40
C VAL A 595 26.22 -29.12 8.35
N PHE A 596 26.52 -27.86 8.02
CA PHE A 596 25.72 -27.01 7.15
C PHE A 596 26.53 -26.48 5.96
N GLY A 597 25.83 -25.92 4.98
CA GLY A 597 26.41 -25.37 3.76
C GLY A 597 25.48 -25.51 2.56
N THR A 598 25.73 -24.71 1.53
CA THR A 598 25.00 -24.73 0.25
C THR A 598 25.04 -26.11 -0.44
N PHE A 599 24.16 -26.33 -1.42
CA PHE A 599 24.20 -27.57 -2.21
C PHE A 599 25.57 -27.76 -2.85
N SER A 600 26.02 -29.02 -2.86
CA SER A 600 27.31 -29.40 -3.44
C SER A 600 28.54 -28.75 -2.80
N ALA A 601 28.41 -28.12 -1.61
CA ALA A 601 29.55 -27.62 -0.83
C ALA A 601 30.49 -28.72 -0.29
N GLY A 602 30.10 -29.99 -0.43
CA GLY A 602 30.90 -31.13 0.00
C GLY A 602 30.72 -31.52 1.47
N LYS A 603 29.55 -31.28 2.07
CA LYS A 603 29.20 -31.65 3.47
C LYS A 603 29.40 -33.14 3.76
N SER A 604 28.75 -34.02 3.01
CA SER A 604 28.86 -35.47 3.20
C SER A 604 30.29 -35.97 2.93
N SER A 605 31.01 -35.33 1.99
CA SER A 605 32.44 -35.60 1.75
C SER A 605 33.31 -35.20 2.94
N LEU A 606 33.02 -34.07 3.59
CA LEU A 606 33.71 -33.62 4.81
C LEU A 606 33.46 -34.59 5.97
N ILE A 607 32.21 -35.03 6.15
CA ILE A 607 31.84 -36.01 7.19
C ILE A 607 32.60 -37.32 6.96
N ASN A 608 32.60 -37.84 5.72
CA ASN A 608 33.38 -39.02 5.37
C ASN A 608 34.88 -38.83 5.70
N ALA A 609 35.45 -37.67 5.39
CA ALA A 609 36.84 -37.35 5.71
C ALA A 609 37.11 -37.30 7.23
N LEU A 610 36.18 -36.76 8.04
CA LEU A 610 36.30 -36.72 9.50
C LEU A 610 36.22 -38.13 10.13
N LEU A 611 35.36 -38.98 9.57
CA LEU A 611 35.15 -40.38 10.00
C LEU A 611 36.22 -41.34 9.45
N GLY A 612 36.90 -40.97 8.36
CA GLY A 612 38.01 -41.69 7.76
C GLY A 612 37.63 -42.76 6.73
N ASP A 613 36.37 -42.83 6.30
CA ASP A 613 35.90 -43.75 5.24
C ASP A 613 34.60 -43.24 4.58
N HIS A 614 34.14 -43.91 3.51
CA HIS A 614 32.98 -43.54 2.70
C HIS A 614 31.68 -44.10 3.29
N TYR A 615 31.15 -43.45 4.33
CA TYR A 615 29.90 -43.85 4.99
C TYR A 615 28.64 -43.22 4.37
N LEU A 616 28.76 -42.01 3.85
CA LEU A 616 27.70 -41.27 3.18
C LEU A 616 27.94 -41.20 1.67
N VAL A 617 26.86 -41.12 0.88
CA VAL A 617 26.96 -40.95 -0.58
C VAL A 617 27.29 -39.50 -0.92
N SER A 618 28.41 -39.28 -1.62
CA SER A 618 28.76 -37.99 -2.20
C SER A 618 28.36 -37.95 -3.69
N SER A 619 27.34 -37.17 -4.07
CA SER A 619 26.99 -36.93 -5.48
C SER A 619 26.85 -35.43 -5.76
N PRO A 620 27.19 -34.97 -6.98
CA PRO A 620 26.93 -33.59 -7.42
C PRO A 620 25.45 -33.28 -7.68
N ASN A 621 24.59 -34.31 -7.76
CA ASN A 621 23.13 -34.18 -7.80
C ASN A 621 22.55 -34.22 -6.37
N PRO A 622 21.38 -33.60 -6.09
CA PRO A 622 20.77 -33.64 -4.77
C PRO A 622 20.58 -35.10 -4.35
N THR A 623 21.31 -35.52 -3.31
CA THR A 623 21.42 -36.93 -2.88
C THR A 623 21.15 -37.13 -1.41
N THR A 624 20.66 -36.12 -0.71
CA THR A 624 20.22 -36.25 0.69
C THR A 624 18.81 -35.73 0.73
N ALA A 625 17.85 -36.65 0.84
CA ALA A 625 16.42 -36.33 0.86
C ALA A 625 15.82 -36.46 2.28
N ALA A 626 16.57 -37.02 3.23
CA ALA A 626 16.23 -37.10 4.65
C ALA A 626 17.41 -36.71 5.57
N THR A 627 17.12 -36.11 6.72
CA THR A 627 18.11 -35.77 7.75
C THR A 627 18.85 -37.02 8.22
N THR A 628 20.18 -36.97 8.27
CA THR A 628 21.00 -38.12 8.69
C THR A 628 21.74 -37.80 9.97
N GLU A 629 21.48 -38.56 11.04
CA GLU A 629 22.18 -38.46 12.32
C GLU A 629 23.14 -39.64 12.48
N ILE A 630 24.40 -39.35 12.78
CA ILE A 630 25.48 -40.33 12.94
C ILE A 630 25.91 -40.33 14.40
N SER A 631 25.88 -41.50 15.03
CA SER A 631 26.20 -41.67 16.45
C SER A 631 26.99 -42.97 16.69
N TYR A 632 27.49 -43.15 17.91
CA TYR A 632 28.19 -44.38 18.28
C TYR A 632 27.23 -45.55 18.50
N GLY A 633 27.49 -46.69 17.85
CA GLY A 633 26.73 -47.93 18.05
C GLY A 633 26.90 -48.95 16.92
N HIS A 634 25.95 -49.88 16.82
CA HIS A 634 25.99 -50.99 15.84
C HIS A 634 24.72 -51.13 14.99
N ASP A 635 23.59 -50.58 15.44
CA ASP A 635 22.29 -50.84 14.83
C ASP A 635 21.75 -49.54 14.22
N SER A 636 21.88 -49.41 12.91
CA SER A 636 21.29 -48.28 12.17
C SER A 636 19.78 -48.41 12.08
N GLN A 637 19.07 -47.29 12.14
CA GLN A 637 17.61 -47.21 12.19
C GLN A 637 17.09 -46.09 11.29
N ILE A 638 15.82 -46.18 10.88
CA ILE A 638 15.08 -45.10 10.22
C ILE A 638 13.84 -44.77 11.03
N THR A 639 13.49 -43.50 11.11
CA THR A 639 12.24 -43.03 11.69
C THR A 639 11.34 -42.55 10.55
N LEU A 640 10.14 -43.12 10.43
CA LEU A 640 9.18 -42.75 9.38
C LEU A 640 8.32 -41.55 9.79
N LYS A 641 7.76 -40.85 8.80
CA LYS A 641 6.81 -39.75 9.01
C LYS A 641 5.47 -40.27 9.52
N THR A 642 4.75 -39.45 10.27
CA THR A 642 3.35 -39.75 10.64
C THR A 642 2.40 -39.40 9.49
N ASN A 643 1.22 -40.01 9.48
CA ASN A 643 0.15 -39.66 8.53
C ASN A 643 -0.16 -38.15 8.51
N THR A 644 -0.18 -37.51 9.67
CA THR A 644 -0.44 -36.06 9.78
C THR A 644 0.70 -35.23 9.18
N GLN A 645 1.96 -35.62 9.41
CA GLN A 645 3.12 -34.93 8.84
C GLN A 645 3.14 -35.03 7.31
N LEU A 646 2.92 -36.23 6.77
CA LEU A 646 2.89 -36.45 5.33
C LEU A 646 1.69 -35.74 4.66
N LEU A 647 0.54 -35.70 5.32
CA LEU A 647 -0.64 -34.96 4.85
C LEU A 647 -0.41 -33.44 4.83
N ASN A 648 0.21 -32.89 5.87
CA ASN A 648 0.50 -31.46 5.93
C ASN A 648 1.46 -31.03 4.82
N GLU A 649 2.52 -31.80 4.58
CA GLU A 649 3.44 -31.56 3.47
C GLU A 649 2.73 -31.64 2.12
N LEU A 650 1.83 -32.63 1.94
CA LEU A 650 1.04 -32.77 0.73
C LEU A 650 0.09 -31.58 0.52
N ASN A 651 -0.58 -31.10 1.56
CA ASN A 651 -1.48 -29.95 1.46
C ASN A 651 -0.75 -28.64 1.19
N GLN A 652 0.42 -28.43 1.79
CA GLN A 652 1.27 -27.26 1.49
C GLN A 652 1.69 -27.24 0.01
N LEU A 653 2.01 -28.39 -0.58
CA LEU A 653 2.34 -28.48 -2.01
C LEU A 653 1.15 -28.15 -2.93
N LEU A 654 -0.09 -28.29 -2.44
CA LEU A 654 -1.33 -28.09 -3.20
C LEU A 654 -2.05 -26.77 -2.88
N GLU A 655 -1.54 -25.99 -1.93
CA GLU A 655 -2.14 -24.75 -1.43
C GLU A 655 -2.35 -23.73 -2.55
N TYR A 656 -1.36 -23.57 -3.44
CA TYR A 656 -1.43 -22.69 -4.62
C TYR A 656 -2.54 -23.06 -5.61
N GLN A 657 -3.03 -24.30 -5.57
CA GLN A 657 -4.12 -24.78 -6.42
C GLN A 657 -5.48 -24.69 -5.71
N ASN A 658 -5.55 -24.10 -4.50
CA ASN A 658 -6.73 -24.03 -3.64
C ASN A 658 -7.34 -25.42 -3.34
N VAL A 659 -6.50 -26.46 -3.26
CA VAL A 659 -6.92 -27.83 -2.97
C VAL A 659 -6.29 -28.30 -1.67
N SER A 660 -7.10 -28.85 -0.77
CA SER A 660 -6.63 -29.48 0.46
C SER A 660 -7.41 -30.75 0.78
N PHE A 661 -6.72 -31.68 1.42
CA PHE A 661 -7.25 -32.96 1.85
C PHE A 661 -7.24 -33.05 3.38
N ASN A 662 -8.31 -33.61 3.93
CA ASN A 662 -8.43 -33.84 5.37
C ASN A 662 -7.85 -35.21 5.81
N SER A 663 -7.43 -36.05 4.86
CA SER A 663 -6.78 -37.35 5.11
C SER A 663 -6.04 -37.85 3.87
N LEU A 664 -4.99 -38.66 4.08
CA LEU A 664 -4.24 -39.30 2.98
C LEU A 664 -5.10 -40.32 2.22
N GLU A 665 -6.04 -41.00 2.89
CA GLU A 665 -6.98 -41.92 2.24
C GLU A 665 -7.90 -41.19 1.24
N LYS A 666 -8.37 -39.99 1.59
CA LYS A 666 -9.17 -39.18 0.66
C LYS A 666 -8.34 -38.71 -0.52
N PHE A 667 -7.09 -38.33 -0.30
CA PHE A 667 -6.14 -38.01 -1.38
C PHE A 667 -5.97 -39.18 -2.35
N MET A 668 -5.65 -40.39 -1.84
CA MET A 668 -5.43 -41.60 -2.66
C MET A 668 -6.66 -42.02 -3.48
N ASN A 669 -7.87 -41.71 -3.00
CA ASN A 669 -9.12 -42.03 -3.67
C ASN A 669 -9.64 -40.92 -4.60
N SER A 670 -8.92 -39.80 -4.71
CA SER A 670 -9.33 -38.65 -5.53
C SER A 670 -8.77 -38.75 -6.96
N ASN A 671 -9.55 -38.35 -7.96
CA ASN A 671 -9.03 -38.21 -9.32
C ASN A 671 -8.24 -36.91 -9.44
N ILE A 672 -6.93 -37.01 -9.30
CA ILE A 672 -6.00 -35.88 -9.34
C ILE A 672 -5.30 -35.72 -10.70
N GLU A 673 -5.77 -36.38 -11.78
CA GLU A 673 -5.15 -36.28 -13.11
C GLU A 673 -5.09 -34.84 -13.65
N SER A 674 -6.16 -34.07 -13.48
CA SER A 674 -6.18 -32.65 -13.88
C SER A 674 -5.24 -31.80 -13.02
N LEU A 675 -5.08 -32.17 -11.74
CA LEU A 675 -4.18 -31.51 -10.79
C LEU A 675 -2.71 -31.79 -11.16
N LYS A 676 -2.38 -33.05 -11.46
CA LYS A 676 -1.04 -33.49 -11.89
C LYS A 676 -0.53 -32.74 -13.12
N GLN A 677 -1.42 -32.40 -14.05
CA GLN A 677 -1.07 -31.61 -15.24
C GLN A 677 -0.71 -30.15 -14.94
N GLN A 678 -1.10 -29.64 -13.77
CA GLN A 678 -0.87 -28.26 -13.34
C GLN A 678 0.30 -28.14 -12.34
N LEU A 679 0.87 -29.26 -11.91
CA LEU A 679 1.93 -29.30 -10.92
C LEU A 679 3.33 -29.33 -11.57
N GLU A 680 4.29 -28.74 -10.87
CA GLU A 680 5.68 -28.76 -11.29
C GLU A 680 6.29 -30.16 -11.15
N LYS A 681 7.36 -30.45 -11.91
CA LYS A 681 7.98 -31.78 -11.97
C LYS A 681 8.40 -32.35 -10.61
N ASN A 682 8.87 -31.50 -9.69
CA ASN A 682 9.29 -31.91 -8.35
C ASN A 682 8.08 -32.22 -7.44
N GLN A 683 7.00 -31.45 -7.57
CA GLN A 683 5.73 -31.70 -6.86
C GLN A 683 5.08 -32.98 -7.37
N LEU A 684 5.16 -33.21 -8.68
CA LEU A 684 4.69 -34.42 -9.34
C LEU A 684 5.48 -35.66 -8.88
N ALA A 685 6.81 -35.56 -8.75
CA ALA A 685 7.65 -36.65 -8.26
C ALA A 685 7.28 -37.06 -6.82
N PHE A 686 7.06 -36.08 -5.93
CA PHE A 686 6.59 -36.32 -4.56
C PHE A 686 5.24 -37.03 -4.53
N ILE A 687 4.25 -36.50 -5.27
CA ILE A 687 2.90 -37.08 -5.35
C ILE A 687 2.93 -38.49 -5.92
N THR A 688 3.70 -38.71 -6.99
CA THR A 688 3.83 -40.03 -7.63
C THR A 688 4.48 -41.04 -6.69
N SER A 689 5.47 -40.63 -5.90
CA SER A 689 6.09 -41.49 -4.88
C SER A 689 5.08 -41.88 -3.79
N VAL A 690 4.31 -40.91 -3.29
CA VAL A 690 3.24 -41.15 -2.31
C VAL A 690 2.20 -42.12 -2.88
N GLU A 691 1.70 -41.90 -4.09
CA GLU A 691 0.73 -42.79 -4.72
C GLU A 691 1.25 -44.23 -4.90
N LYS A 692 2.51 -44.38 -5.31
CA LYS A 692 3.10 -45.68 -5.62
C LYS A 692 3.38 -46.52 -4.37
N HIS A 693 3.81 -45.91 -3.26
CA HIS A 693 4.29 -46.65 -2.08
C HIS A 693 3.45 -46.48 -0.82
N PHE A 694 2.44 -45.62 -0.79
CA PHE A 694 1.61 -45.42 0.41
C PHE A 694 1.00 -46.73 0.94
N SER A 695 0.53 -47.61 0.05
CA SER A 695 -0.02 -48.92 0.41
C SER A 695 0.98 -49.85 1.12
N MET A 696 2.28 -49.67 0.86
CA MET A 696 3.36 -50.47 1.46
C MET A 696 3.72 -49.99 2.88
N TYR A 697 3.50 -48.70 3.17
CA TYR A 697 3.91 -48.08 4.43
C TYR A 697 2.74 -47.61 5.32
N GLN A 698 1.49 -47.80 4.89
CA GLN A 698 0.27 -47.32 5.58
C GLN A 698 0.23 -47.69 7.07
N ASP A 699 0.60 -48.93 7.41
CA ASP A 699 0.62 -49.42 8.79
C ASP A 699 1.80 -48.89 9.62
N MET A 700 2.86 -48.40 8.97
CA MET A 700 4.09 -47.91 9.61
C MET A 700 4.05 -46.38 9.82
N LEU A 701 3.20 -45.67 9.07
CA LEU A 701 2.98 -44.22 9.16
C LEU A 701 2.00 -43.81 10.29
N THR A 702 1.31 -44.76 10.92
CA THR A 702 0.28 -44.47 11.94
C THR A 702 0.86 -43.94 13.26
N GLU A 703 2.09 -44.32 13.61
CA GLU A 703 2.79 -43.88 14.82
C GLU A 703 4.20 -43.31 14.59
N GLY A 704 4.66 -43.22 13.33
CA GLY A 704 6.03 -42.77 13.02
C GLY A 704 7.09 -43.74 13.55
N ILE A 705 6.89 -45.03 13.28
CA ILE A 705 7.63 -46.14 13.89
C ILE A 705 9.10 -46.11 13.44
N THR A 706 10.01 -46.44 14.37
CA THR A 706 11.44 -46.61 14.11
C THR A 706 11.73 -48.05 13.67
N HIS A 707 12.48 -48.22 12.59
CA HIS A 707 12.81 -49.52 12.01
C HIS A 707 14.32 -49.69 11.87
N THR A 708 14.86 -50.84 12.31
CA THR A 708 16.26 -51.20 12.09
C THR A 708 16.49 -51.50 10.62
N ILE A 709 17.56 -50.95 10.05
CA ILE A 709 17.97 -51.16 8.65
C ILE A 709 19.40 -51.72 8.59
N SER A 710 19.70 -52.49 7.54
CA SER A 710 21.05 -52.98 7.30
C SER A 710 21.93 -51.91 6.64
N GLN A 711 23.27 -52.04 6.76
CA GLN A 711 24.20 -51.09 6.16
C GLN A 711 24.06 -50.95 4.64
N ASN A 712 23.65 -52.02 3.95
CA ASN A 712 23.45 -52.00 2.49
C ASN A 712 22.21 -51.20 2.06
N GLU A 713 21.26 -51.00 2.96
CA GLU A 713 20.00 -50.29 2.71
C GLU A 713 20.11 -48.79 3.03
N ILE A 714 21.15 -48.36 3.74
CA ILE A 714 21.36 -46.94 4.11
C ILE A 714 21.29 -46.04 2.87
N LYS A 715 21.95 -46.44 1.77
CA LYS A 715 21.97 -45.69 0.51
C LYS A 715 20.57 -45.52 -0.10
N GLN A 716 19.73 -46.53 0.00
CA GLN A 716 18.36 -46.50 -0.51
C GLN A 716 17.51 -45.49 0.28
N TRP A 717 17.64 -45.48 1.62
CA TRP A 717 16.82 -44.62 2.49
C TRP A 717 17.34 -43.19 2.65
N SER A 718 18.64 -42.95 2.44
CA SER A 718 19.24 -41.62 2.58
C SER A 718 19.25 -40.82 1.27
N ALA A 719 19.38 -41.49 0.11
CA ALA A 719 19.71 -40.83 -1.16
C ALA A 719 18.72 -41.04 -2.32
N GLU A 720 17.84 -42.03 -2.27
CA GLU A 720 16.84 -42.24 -3.33
C GLU A 720 15.52 -41.52 -2.97
N ASP A 721 15.18 -40.48 -3.73
CA ASP A 721 14.01 -39.60 -3.51
C ASP A 721 12.69 -40.38 -3.34
N GLU A 722 12.57 -41.51 -4.04
CA GLU A 722 11.39 -42.39 -4.01
C GLU A 722 11.13 -42.94 -2.60
N TYR A 723 12.16 -43.33 -1.85
CA TYR A 723 12.04 -43.91 -0.51
C TYR A 723 12.16 -42.86 0.60
N ALA A 724 13.07 -41.90 0.43
CA ALA A 724 13.30 -40.83 1.39
C ALA A 724 12.06 -39.94 1.61
N THR A 725 11.13 -39.90 0.65
CA THR A 725 9.83 -39.20 0.75
C THR A 725 9.07 -39.53 2.05
N PHE A 726 9.15 -40.77 2.53
CA PHE A 726 8.46 -41.26 3.74
C PHE A 726 9.32 -41.24 5.00
N VAL A 727 10.63 -41.01 4.87
CA VAL A 727 11.59 -41.04 5.98
C VAL A 727 11.69 -39.65 6.60
N LYS A 728 11.61 -39.59 7.93
CA LYS A 728 11.85 -38.37 8.70
C LYS A 728 13.34 -38.22 9.02
N THR A 729 13.97 -39.27 9.54
CA THR A 729 15.37 -39.23 9.98
C THR A 729 16.02 -40.60 9.79
N VAL A 730 17.25 -40.61 9.28
CA VAL A 730 18.11 -41.80 9.20
C VAL A 730 19.10 -41.74 10.35
N HIS A 731 19.05 -42.70 11.27
CA HIS A 731 19.96 -42.82 12.40
C HIS A 731 21.04 -43.87 12.07
N ILE A 732 22.23 -43.41 11.70
CA ILE A 732 23.39 -44.27 11.42
C ILE A 732 24.18 -44.46 12.71
N GLN A 733 24.39 -45.71 13.10
CA GLN A 733 25.24 -46.05 14.23
C GLN A 733 26.54 -46.70 13.74
N LEU A 734 27.68 -46.09 14.09
CA LEU A 734 29.00 -46.57 13.70
C LEU A 734 29.85 -46.88 14.93
N PRO A 735 30.60 -47.99 14.95
CA PRO A 735 31.44 -48.37 16.09
C PRO A 735 32.80 -47.64 16.06
N LEU A 736 32.78 -46.32 15.90
CA LEU A 736 33.97 -45.47 15.84
C LEU A 736 34.18 -44.78 17.19
N ASP A 737 35.35 -44.97 17.81
CA ASP A 737 35.66 -44.40 19.13
C ASP A 737 35.50 -42.87 19.17
N TRP A 738 35.76 -42.18 18.06
CA TRP A 738 35.62 -40.73 17.94
C TRP A 738 34.18 -40.23 18.08
N LEU A 739 33.16 -41.11 17.94
CA LEU A 739 31.74 -40.77 18.05
C LEU A 739 31.15 -41.01 19.46
N LYS A 740 31.91 -41.54 20.44
CA LYS A 740 31.36 -41.94 21.75
C LYS A 740 30.65 -40.82 22.50
N ASP A 741 31.11 -39.60 22.30
CA ASP A 741 30.69 -38.36 22.94
C ASP A 741 30.11 -37.35 21.93
N LYS A 742 29.85 -37.79 20.68
CA LYS A 742 29.46 -36.91 19.56
C LYS A 742 28.31 -37.51 18.75
N ILE A 743 27.37 -36.66 18.36
CA ILE A 743 26.35 -36.96 17.35
C ILE A 743 26.55 -35.98 16.20
N ILE A 744 26.77 -36.47 14.98
CA ILE A 744 26.94 -35.62 13.79
C ILE A 744 25.63 -35.63 13.02
N VAL A 745 25.12 -34.46 12.66
CA VAL A 745 23.94 -34.34 11.82
C VAL A 745 24.36 -33.77 10.47
N ASP A 746 24.18 -34.56 9.41
CA ASP A 746 24.30 -34.08 8.04
C ASP A 746 22.99 -33.38 7.68
N SER A 747 23.06 -32.06 7.49
CA SER A 747 21.89 -31.27 7.09
C SER A 747 21.59 -31.46 5.61
N LEU A 748 20.32 -31.33 5.25
CA LEU A 748 19.92 -31.14 3.87
C LEU A 748 20.61 -29.86 3.34
N GLY A 749 21.01 -29.85 2.07
CA GLY A 749 21.63 -28.66 1.47
C GLY A 749 20.70 -27.45 1.54
N LEU A 750 21.28 -26.27 1.74
CA LEU A 750 20.52 -25.01 1.83
C LEU A 750 20.11 -24.54 0.43
N HIS A 751 18.82 -24.19 0.25
CA HIS A 751 18.13 -23.69 -0.97
C HIS A 751 17.46 -24.68 -1.94
N SER A 752 16.89 -25.80 -1.48
CA SER A 752 15.91 -26.51 -2.30
C SER A 752 14.62 -25.70 -2.20
N ASN A 753 13.98 -25.35 -3.32
CA ASN A 753 12.74 -24.55 -3.45
C ASN A 753 11.51 -25.05 -2.68
N ASN A 754 11.68 -25.96 -1.72
CA ASN A 754 10.67 -26.57 -0.90
C ASN A 754 10.76 -25.99 0.53
N GLN A 755 9.69 -25.31 0.98
CA GLN A 755 9.49 -24.90 2.39
C GLN A 755 9.67 -26.05 3.41
N ARG A 756 9.60 -27.30 2.92
CA ARG A 756 9.90 -28.54 3.64
C ARG A 756 11.29 -28.57 4.28
N HIS A 757 12.30 -27.94 3.67
CA HIS A 757 13.70 -28.02 4.13
C HIS A 757 14.09 -26.91 5.10
N THR A 758 13.43 -25.75 5.06
CA THR A 758 13.69 -24.61 5.96
C THR A 758 13.38 -24.97 7.41
N ASN A 759 12.18 -25.49 7.68
CA ASN A 759 11.75 -25.89 9.02
C ASN A 759 12.60 -27.01 9.64
N GLU A 760 13.10 -27.93 8.82
CA GLU A 760 13.93 -29.05 9.30
C GLU A 760 15.37 -28.59 9.57
N THR A 761 15.92 -27.72 8.70
CA THR A 761 17.23 -27.10 8.92
C THR A 761 17.24 -26.24 10.17
N GLU A 762 16.20 -25.43 10.41
CA GLU A 762 16.02 -24.65 11.64
C GLU A 762 15.99 -25.53 12.89
N ARG A 763 15.32 -26.69 12.85
CA ARG A 763 15.35 -27.65 13.97
C ARG A 763 16.73 -28.23 14.22
N ILE A 764 17.50 -28.53 13.17
CA ILE A 764 18.87 -29.03 13.32
C ILE A 764 19.74 -27.91 13.92
N LEU A 765 19.61 -26.68 13.45
CA LEU A 765 20.32 -25.51 14.00
C LEU A 765 20.02 -25.30 15.49
N THR A 766 18.74 -25.30 15.86
CA THR A 766 18.28 -25.08 17.24
C THR A 766 18.75 -26.18 18.20
N SER A 767 18.93 -27.41 17.71
CA SER A 767 19.34 -28.56 18.52
C SER A 767 20.85 -28.86 18.50
N SER A 768 21.63 -28.17 17.66
CA SER A 768 23.08 -28.36 17.54
C SER A 768 23.83 -27.56 18.59
N ASP A 769 24.85 -28.19 19.17
CA ASP A 769 25.72 -27.62 20.20
C ASP A 769 27.00 -27.02 19.57
N LEU A 770 27.43 -27.55 18.41
CA LEU A 770 28.52 -27.02 17.56
C LEU A 770 28.06 -26.96 16.10
N ILE A 771 28.38 -25.87 15.40
CA ILE A 771 28.02 -25.66 13.98
C ILE A 771 29.29 -25.68 13.11
N LEU A 772 29.32 -26.59 12.13
CA LEU A 772 30.34 -26.65 11.08
C LEU A 772 29.73 -26.14 9.78
N TYR A 773 30.17 -24.98 9.30
CA TYR A 773 29.69 -24.41 8.04
C TYR A 773 30.68 -24.68 6.91
N VAL A 774 30.25 -25.41 5.89
CA VAL A 774 31.08 -25.87 4.77
C VAL A 774 30.79 -25.04 3.53
N SER A 775 31.83 -24.45 2.97
CA SER A 775 31.81 -23.73 1.69
C SER A 775 32.82 -24.35 0.73
N TYR A 776 32.56 -24.27 -0.58
CA TYR A 776 33.40 -24.91 -1.60
C TYR A 776 34.42 -23.91 -2.15
N PHE A 777 35.67 -24.33 -2.41
CA PHE A 777 36.77 -23.44 -2.81
C PHE A 777 36.41 -22.45 -3.94
N ASN A 778 35.87 -22.94 -5.06
CA ASN A 778 35.48 -22.11 -6.22
C ASN A 778 34.23 -21.22 -6.00
N HIS A 779 33.53 -21.43 -4.88
CA HIS A 779 32.29 -20.75 -4.49
C HIS A 779 32.37 -20.39 -3.00
N SER A 780 33.53 -19.88 -2.56
CA SER A 780 33.76 -19.63 -1.14
C SER A 780 32.98 -18.39 -0.68
N PHE A 781 32.12 -18.55 0.33
CA PHE A 781 31.31 -17.49 0.93
C PHE A 781 30.45 -16.72 -0.10
N THR A 782 29.54 -17.45 -0.74
CA THR A 782 28.54 -16.90 -1.67
C THR A 782 27.53 -15.99 -0.97
N ASP A 783 26.78 -15.20 -1.74
CA ASP A 783 25.64 -14.42 -1.21
C ASP A 783 24.60 -15.30 -0.49
N ASN A 784 24.45 -16.56 -0.91
CA ASN A 784 23.60 -17.55 -0.24
C ASN A 784 24.17 -17.96 1.12
N ASP A 785 25.50 -18.12 1.21
CA ASP A 785 26.17 -18.36 2.49
C ASP A 785 26.02 -17.17 3.44
N LYS A 786 26.17 -15.94 2.91
CA LYS A 786 25.99 -14.70 3.67
C LYS A 786 24.56 -14.54 4.19
N ALA A 787 23.57 -14.64 3.32
CA ALA A 787 22.15 -14.50 3.68
C ALA A 787 21.72 -15.55 4.70
N PHE A 788 22.24 -16.78 4.60
CA PHE A 788 21.96 -17.81 5.61
C PHE A 788 22.61 -17.51 6.96
N ILE A 789 23.86 -17.04 6.99
CA ILE A 789 24.54 -16.63 8.22
C ILE A 789 23.81 -15.45 8.88
N GLU A 790 23.35 -14.47 8.10
CA GLU A 790 22.52 -13.35 8.57
C GLU A 790 21.17 -13.84 9.10
N HIS A 791 20.48 -14.72 8.37
CA HIS A 791 19.22 -15.32 8.83
C HIS A 791 19.40 -16.12 10.14
N MET A 792 20.49 -16.86 10.30
CA MET A 792 20.82 -17.55 11.54
C MET A 792 21.02 -16.59 12.72
N LYS A 793 21.55 -15.39 12.45
CA LYS A 793 21.72 -14.33 13.45
C LYS A 793 20.38 -13.71 13.83
N ASP A 794 19.51 -13.47 12.86
CA ASP A 794 18.17 -12.89 13.07
C ASP A 794 17.24 -13.79 13.89
N ILE A 795 17.38 -15.12 13.79
CA ILE A 795 16.63 -16.08 14.63
C ILE A 795 17.17 -16.12 16.08
N ASN A 796 18.07 -15.22 16.48
CA ASN A 796 18.74 -15.20 17.80
C ASN A 796 19.42 -16.54 18.16
N GLN A 797 19.82 -17.34 17.17
CA GLN A 797 20.46 -18.64 17.42
C GLN A 797 21.99 -18.53 17.52
N LEU A 798 22.60 -17.61 16.77
CA LEU A 798 24.00 -17.23 16.93
C LEU A 798 24.19 -16.19 18.04
N ASN A 799 23.74 -16.49 19.25
CA ASN A 799 24.15 -15.73 20.43
C ASN A 799 25.60 -16.11 20.81
N GLU A 800 26.25 -15.32 21.67
CA GLU A 800 27.64 -15.53 22.17
C GLU A 800 27.95 -16.93 22.77
N ALA A 801 26.96 -17.84 22.82
CA ALA A 801 27.02 -19.18 23.36
C ALA A 801 26.86 -20.33 22.33
N GLN A 802 26.85 -20.11 21.01
CA GLN A 802 27.00 -21.22 20.04
C GLN A 802 28.33 -21.09 19.30
N THR A 803 29.17 -22.14 19.37
CA THR A 803 30.47 -22.13 18.68
C THR A 803 30.27 -22.44 17.20
N PHE A 804 30.66 -21.50 16.35
CA PHE A 804 30.62 -21.61 14.89
C PHE A 804 32.04 -21.80 14.33
N LYS A 805 32.22 -22.75 13.41
CA LYS A 805 33.49 -22.98 12.70
C LYS A 805 33.25 -22.96 11.19
N MET A 806 34.08 -22.21 10.46
CA MET A 806 34.00 -22.07 9.00
C MET A 806 34.99 -23.02 8.31
N ILE A 807 34.54 -23.75 7.28
CA ILE A 807 35.34 -24.71 6.52
C ILE A 807 35.32 -24.34 5.04
N ILE A 808 36.50 -24.16 4.43
CA ILE A 808 36.68 -24.06 2.97
C ILE A 808 37.15 -25.42 2.46
N ASN A 809 36.26 -26.15 1.81
CA ASN A 809 36.51 -27.49 1.28
C ASN A 809 37.03 -27.43 -0.16
N ALA A 810 37.69 -28.50 -0.61
CA ALA A 810 38.28 -28.63 -1.95
C ALA A 810 39.43 -27.63 -2.27
N ILE A 811 40.26 -27.31 -1.28
CA ILE A 811 41.45 -26.45 -1.47
C ILE A 811 42.46 -27.00 -2.49
N ASP A 812 42.34 -28.27 -2.88
CA ASP A 812 43.14 -28.89 -3.94
C ASP A 812 42.86 -28.33 -5.34
N LEU A 813 41.81 -27.51 -5.50
CA LEU A 813 41.47 -26.82 -6.75
C LEU A 813 42.26 -25.50 -6.96
N ALA A 814 42.96 -25.00 -5.94
CA ALA A 814 43.79 -23.82 -6.09
C ALA A 814 44.90 -24.06 -7.12
N GLU A 815 44.95 -23.24 -8.18
CA GLU A 815 46.02 -23.31 -9.18
C GLU A 815 47.35 -22.84 -8.60
N THR A 816 47.30 -21.82 -7.72
CA THR A 816 48.47 -21.27 -7.02
C THR A 816 48.22 -21.07 -5.53
N ASN A 817 49.30 -20.98 -4.75
CA ASN A 817 49.20 -20.63 -3.32
C ASN A 817 48.67 -19.21 -3.10
N GLU A 818 48.83 -18.30 -4.06
CA GLU A 818 48.30 -16.94 -3.99
C GLU A 818 46.78 -16.95 -4.09
N ASP A 819 46.19 -17.82 -4.92
CA ASP A 819 44.74 -17.99 -5.03
C ASP A 819 44.14 -18.50 -3.72
N LEU A 820 44.79 -19.47 -3.06
CA LEU A 820 44.35 -20.00 -1.77
C LEU A 820 44.33 -18.91 -0.69
N ILE A 821 45.41 -18.12 -0.59
CA ILE A 821 45.51 -17.02 0.39
C ILE A 821 44.44 -15.95 0.10
N ALA A 822 44.22 -15.62 -1.17
CA ALA A 822 43.21 -14.63 -1.56
C ALA A 822 41.80 -15.07 -1.18
N VAL A 823 41.47 -16.36 -1.39
CA VAL A 823 40.17 -16.92 -1.01
C VAL A 823 40.01 -16.96 0.51
N GLU A 824 41.02 -17.41 1.27
CA GLU A 824 40.96 -17.43 2.73
C GLU A 824 40.77 -16.02 3.33
N GLN A 825 41.49 -15.02 2.80
CA GLN A 825 41.35 -13.63 3.25
C GLN A 825 39.96 -13.07 2.91
N TYR A 826 39.45 -13.34 1.71
CA TYR A 826 38.11 -12.94 1.32
C TYR A 826 37.04 -13.47 2.28
N VAL A 827 37.11 -14.76 2.64
CA VAL A 827 36.16 -15.36 3.59
C VAL A 827 36.29 -14.77 4.98
N LYS A 828 37.52 -14.49 5.47
CA LYS A 828 37.74 -13.83 6.77
C LYS A 828 37.16 -12.42 6.81
N ASP A 829 37.40 -11.64 5.76
CA ASP A 829 36.89 -10.28 5.66
C ASP A 829 35.34 -10.30 5.62
N ALA A 830 34.76 -11.22 4.86
CA ALA A 830 33.31 -11.37 4.74
C ALA A 830 32.65 -11.82 6.06
N LEU A 831 33.26 -12.76 6.81
CA LEU A 831 32.82 -13.13 8.16
C LEU A 831 32.92 -11.95 9.16
N SER A 832 33.94 -11.12 9.01
CA SER A 832 34.10 -9.92 9.84
C SER A 832 33.01 -8.90 9.56
N GLN A 833 32.60 -8.72 8.30
CA GLN A 833 31.52 -7.81 7.91
C GLN A 833 30.16 -8.19 8.53
N VAL A 834 29.88 -9.48 8.70
CA VAL A 834 28.64 -9.96 9.36
C VAL A 834 28.75 -9.99 10.90
N ASN A 835 29.86 -9.51 11.46
CA ASN A 835 30.20 -9.55 12.88
C ASN A 835 30.24 -10.98 13.46
N LEU A 836 30.78 -11.95 12.71
CA LEU A 836 30.93 -13.35 13.14
C LEU A 836 32.38 -13.84 13.01
N PRO A 837 33.36 -13.23 13.72
CA PRO A 837 34.75 -13.68 13.67
C PRO A 837 34.85 -15.12 14.19
N SER A 838 35.18 -16.05 13.30
CA SER A 838 35.14 -17.49 13.56
C SER A 838 36.42 -18.17 13.10
N GLU A 839 36.74 -19.33 13.70
CA GLU A 839 37.86 -20.14 13.22
C GLU A 839 37.63 -20.61 11.78
N LEU A 840 38.63 -20.42 10.92
CA LEU A 840 38.60 -20.80 9.51
C LEU A 840 39.53 -21.98 9.24
N PHE A 841 39.03 -23.01 8.57
CA PHE A 841 39.79 -24.21 8.20
C PHE A 841 39.73 -24.44 6.68
N GLY A 842 40.87 -24.32 5.99
CA GLY A 842 41.03 -24.82 4.63
C GLY A 842 41.30 -26.32 4.63
N VAL A 843 40.47 -27.12 3.94
CA VAL A 843 40.54 -28.59 3.93
C VAL A 843 40.34 -29.18 2.53
N SER A 844 40.93 -30.34 2.27
CA SER A 844 40.61 -31.16 1.08
C SER A 844 40.06 -32.52 1.51
N SER A 845 38.73 -32.64 1.47
CA SER A 845 38.05 -33.92 1.78
C SER A 845 38.51 -35.06 0.87
N LYS A 846 38.76 -34.76 -0.42
CA LYS A 846 39.26 -35.74 -1.40
C LYS A 846 40.65 -36.26 -1.01
N ARG A 847 41.59 -35.35 -0.73
CA ARG A 847 42.94 -35.71 -0.31
C ARG A 847 42.96 -36.47 1.02
N ALA A 848 42.07 -36.12 1.95
CA ALA A 848 41.94 -36.77 3.25
C ALA A 848 41.50 -38.24 3.15
N LEU A 849 40.61 -38.57 2.19
CA LEU A 849 40.13 -39.94 1.97
C LEU A 849 41.15 -40.80 1.18
N GLU A 850 41.98 -40.19 0.34
CA GLU A 850 43.03 -40.91 -0.40
C GLU A 850 44.31 -41.12 0.44
N THR A 851 44.68 -40.12 1.25
CA THR A 851 45.92 -40.10 2.04
C THR A 851 45.71 -39.51 3.44
N LYS A 852 46.23 -38.31 3.71
CA LYS A 852 46.01 -37.51 4.93
C LYS A 852 46.02 -36.03 4.56
N ASP A 853 45.07 -35.27 5.11
CA ASP A 853 45.00 -33.82 4.96
C ASP A 853 45.24 -33.13 6.30
N GLU A 854 46.14 -32.15 6.34
CA GLU A 854 46.53 -31.46 7.58
C GLU A 854 45.40 -30.57 8.13
N GLY A 855 44.57 -30.01 7.24
CA GLY A 855 43.42 -29.19 7.61
C GLY A 855 42.34 -29.99 8.34
N ILE A 856 42.01 -31.19 7.83
CA ILE A 856 41.08 -32.12 8.49
C ILE A 856 41.56 -32.54 9.89
N LEU A 857 42.88 -32.75 10.07
CA LEU A 857 43.44 -33.09 11.38
C LEU A 857 43.28 -31.95 12.38
N LYS A 858 43.59 -30.71 11.97
CA LYS A 858 43.40 -29.50 12.80
C LYS A 858 41.93 -29.29 13.18
N LEU A 859 41.02 -29.48 12.22
CA LEU A 859 39.57 -29.41 12.48
C LEU A 859 39.14 -30.45 13.53
N LYS A 860 39.64 -31.69 13.42
CA LYS A 860 39.31 -32.77 14.36
C LYS A 860 39.81 -32.50 15.78
N GLU A 861 41.00 -31.91 15.92
CA GLU A 861 41.54 -31.46 17.22
C GLU A 861 40.70 -30.34 17.84
N SER A 862 40.34 -29.34 17.04
CA SER A 862 39.49 -28.23 17.49
C SER A 862 38.10 -28.69 17.95
N ILE A 863 37.49 -29.67 17.27
CA ILE A 863 36.22 -30.29 17.69
C ILE A 863 36.37 -31.01 19.04
N ASN A 864 37.44 -31.78 19.25
CA ASN A 864 37.66 -32.48 20.51
C ASN A 864 37.85 -31.51 21.69
N HIS A 865 38.58 -30.41 21.47
CA HIS A 865 38.75 -29.37 22.48
C HIS A 865 37.41 -28.80 22.94
N PHE A 866 36.54 -28.41 22.01
CA PHE A 866 35.20 -27.90 22.33
C PHE A 866 34.39 -28.88 23.19
N VAL A 867 34.40 -30.17 22.84
CA VAL A 867 33.65 -31.21 23.57
C VAL A 867 34.17 -31.38 25.00
N GLU A 868 35.48 -31.36 25.20
CA GLU A 868 36.12 -31.65 26.49
C GLU A 868 36.13 -30.46 27.47
N THR A 869 36.29 -29.22 26.99
CA THR A 869 36.55 -28.06 27.87
C THR A 869 35.51 -26.95 27.83
N GLU A 870 34.78 -26.77 26.74
CA GLU A 870 33.94 -25.57 26.52
C GLU A 870 32.44 -25.85 26.60
N SER A 871 32.01 -27.03 26.15
CA SER A 871 30.61 -27.41 25.95
C SER A 871 29.69 -27.17 27.16
N LYS A 872 30.10 -27.61 28.37
CA LYS A 872 29.23 -27.53 29.56
C LYS A 872 28.86 -26.09 29.96
N THR A 873 29.87 -25.22 30.07
CA THR A 873 29.69 -23.82 30.49
C THR A 873 28.87 -23.04 29.46
N ILE A 874 29.09 -23.34 28.18
CA ILE A 874 28.40 -22.70 27.06
C ILE A 874 26.92 -23.11 27.02
N LEU A 875 26.62 -24.40 27.16
CA LEU A 875 25.25 -24.92 27.19
C LEU A 875 24.45 -24.43 28.41
N GLU A 876 25.10 -24.30 29.58
CA GLU A 876 24.47 -23.71 30.77
C GLU A 876 24.05 -22.25 30.52
N LYS A 877 24.93 -21.43 29.92
CA LYS A 877 24.60 -20.03 29.54
C LYS A 877 23.47 -19.96 28.51
N GLN A 878 23.45 -20.86 27.53
CA GLN A 878 22.41 -20.91 26.50
C GLN A 878 21.02 -21.17 27.10
N MET A 879 20.90 -22.11 28.04
CA MET A 879 19.64 -22.41 28.71
C MET A 879 19.16 -21.25 29.60
N ILE A 880 20.07 -20.54 30.27
CA ILE A 880 19.75 -19.34 31.06
C ILE A 880 19.15 -18.26 30.15
N HIS A 881 19.79 -17.99 29.02
CA HIS A 881 19.31 -16.99 28.07
C HIS A 881 17.93 -17.32 27.48
N GLN A 882 17.66 -18.60 27.17
CA GLN A 882 16.32 -19.02 26.73
C GLN A 882 15.24 -18.77 27.78
N ILE A 883 15.58 -18.92 29.07
CA ILE A 883 14.68 -18.62 30.18
C ILE A 883 14.44 -17.11 30.32
N GLU A 884 15.46 -16.28 30.11
CA GLU A 884 15.34 -14.81 30.07
C GLU A 884 14.41 -14.33 28.93
N GLN A 885 14.60 -14.87 27.72
CA GLN A 885 13.76 -14.54 26.57
C GLN A 885 12.29 -14.92 26.79
N MET A 886 12.01 -16.07 27.43
CA MET A 886 10.64 -16.43 27.79
C MET A 886 10.03 -15.44 28.78
N ARG A 887 10.78 -15.00 29.78
CA ARG A 887 10.34 -13.98 30.75
C ARG A 887 10.04 -12.64 30.07
N ASP A 888 10.90 -12.20 29.15
CA ASP A 888 10.73 -10.92 28.47
C ASP A 888 9.51 -10.94 27.53
N ASN A 889 9.26 -12.08 26.86
CA ASN A 889 8.02 -12.30 26.12
C ASN A 889 6.78 -12.34 27.04
N PHE A 890 6.87 -12.96 28.22
CA PHE A 890 5.79 -12.89 29.21
C PHE A 890 5.51 -11.44 29.62
N ASN A 891 6.54 -10.62 29.86
CA ASN A 891 6.39 -9.20 30.17
C ASN A 891 5.75 -8.41 29.01
N GLN A 892 6.12 -8.70 27.76
CA GLN A 892 5.52 -8.07 26.59
C GLN A 892 4.04 -8.45 26.44
N ILE A 893 3.67 -9.73 26.59
CA ILE A 893 2.28 -10.18 26.57
C ILE A 893 1.47 -9.52 27.70
N ILE A 894 2.02 -9.44 28.92
CA ILE A 894 1.41 -8.74 30.05
C ILE A 894 1.24 -7.24 29.75
N TYR A 895 2.23 -6.61 29.12
CA TYR A 895 2.19 -5.19 28.75
C TYR A 895 1.15 -4.90 27.68
N GLU A 896 1.14 -5.66 26.58
CA GLU A 896 0.14 -5.55 25.51
C GLU A 896 -1.28 -5.79 26.04
N PHE A 897 -1.46 -6.76 26.93
CA PHE A 897 -2.73 -7.02 27.60
C PHE A 897 -3.18 -5.85 28.49
N LYS A 898 -2.30 -5.32 29.35
CA LYS A 898 -2.61 -4.18 30.25
C LYS A 898 -2.89 -2.88 29.49
N THR A 899 -2.15 -2.66 28.40
CA THR A 899 -2.31 -1.47 27.54
C THR A 899 -3.63 -1.53 26.77
N ASN A 900 -4.06 -2.71 26.32
CA ASN A 900 -5.38 -2.93 25.72
C ASN A 900 -6.53 -2.92 26.74
N GLN A 901 -6.34 -3.46 27.96
CA GLN A 901 -7.39 -3.57 28.97
C GLN A 901 -7.90 -2.20 29.46
N THR A 902 -7.02 -1.20 29.57
CA THR A 902 -7.41 0.16 29.99
C THR A 902 -8.33 0.82 28.95
N ARG A 903 -7.96 0.72 27.66
CA ARG A 903 -8.76 1.19 26.52
C ARG A 903 -10.09 0.43 26.39
N MET A 904 -10.08 -0.89 26.64
CA MET A 904 -11.29 -1.72 26.62
C MET A 904 -12.22 -1.46 27.82
N LEU A 905 -11.70 -1.15 29.01
CA LEU A 905 -12.50 -0.77 30.18
C LEU A 905 -13.16 0.61 30.01
N GLU A 906 -12.42 1.58 29.46
CA GLU A 906 -12.99 2.88 29.08
C GLU A 906 -14.08 2.72 28.01
N GLN A 907 -13.83 1.90 26.99
CA GLN A 907 -14.82 1.55 25.96
C GLN A 907 -16.04 0.83 26.56
N GLN A 908 -15.87 -0.13 27.48
CA GLN A 908 -16.99 -0.80 28.16
C GLN A 908 -17.79 0.16 29.03
N GLN A 909 -17.14 1.08 29.74
CA GLN A 909 -17.81 2.11 30.55
C GLN A 909 -18.59 3.10 29.67
N GLN A 910 -18.06 3.45 28.50
CA GLN A 910 -18.75 4.27 27.51
C GLN A 910 -19.94 3.51 26.87
N LEU A 911 -19.79 2.23 26.53
CA LEU A 911 -20.86 1.36 26.00
C LEU A 911 -22.01 1.19 27.01
N GLU A 912 -21.72 0.99 28.30
CA GLU A 912 -22.73 0.98 29.37
C GLU A 912 -23.42 2.35 29.55
N THR A 913 -22.72 3.45 29.28
CA THR A 913 -23.33 4.79 29.28
C THR A 913 -24.33 4.96 28.13
N TYR A 914 -23.99 4.52 26.91
CA TYR A 914 -24.88 4.56 25.74
C TYR A 914 -26.06 3.58 25.85
N LYS A 915 -25.87 2.44 26.52
CA LYS A 915 -26.98 1.51 26.81
C LYS A 915 -28.09 2.14 27.65
N ASN A 916 -27.72 3.05 28.56
CA ASN A 916 -28.65 3.68 29.50
C ASN A 916 -29.23 5.02 28.99
N LYS A 917 -28.70 5.59 27.90
CA LYS A 917 -29.18 6.84 27.28
C LYS A 917 -29.52 6.57 25.81
N THR A 918 -30.80 6.70 25.42
CA THR A 918 -31.19 6.58 23.99
C THR A 918 -30.40 7.59 23.16
N PRO A 919 -29.44 7.17 22.31
CA PRO A 919 -28.44 8.08 21.77
C PRO A 919 -29.01 9.00 20.68
N LEU A 920 -29.92 8.50 19.86
CA LEU A 920 -30.62 9.30 18.86
C LEU A 920 -31.93 9.83 19.44
N THR A 921 -32.11 11.15 19.44
CA THR A 921 -33.24 11.81 20.11
C THR A 921 -34.23 12.42 19.12
N ASN A 922 -35.52 12.46 19.50
CA ASN A 922 -36.57 13.13 18.70
C ASN A 922 -36.30 14.63 18.49
N GLN A 923 -35.47 15.24 19.34
CA GLN A 923 -35.06 16.62 19.18
C GLN A 923 -34.30 16.87 17.87
N MET A 924 -33.46 15.92 17.42
CA MET A 924 -32.74 16.02 16.14
C MET A 924 -33.75 16.12 14.98
N ILE A 925 -34.80 15.30 15.01
CA ILE A 925 -35.88 15.32 14.01
C ILE A 925 -36.65 16.64 14.06
N HIS A 926 -36.99 17.13 15.26
CA HIS A 926 -37.70 18.41 15.41
C HIS A 926 -36.86 19.60 14.91
N THR A 927 -35.54 19.57 15.10
CA THR A 927 -34.63 20.58 14.54
C THR A 927 -34.67 20.52 13.00
N SER A 928 -34.58 19.34 12.39
CA SER A 928 -34.69 19.16 10.94
C SER A 928 -36.06 19.56 10.38
N GLU A 929 -37.15 19.30 11.11
CA GLU A 929 -38.50 19.76 10.75
C GLU A 929 -38.55 21.29 10.65
N GLN A 930 -37.99 21.99 11.64
CA GLN A 930 -37.99 23.46 11.67
C GLN A 930 -37.10 24.06 10.58
N HIS A 931 -35.91 23.51 10.34
CA HIS A 931 -35.08 23.89 9.19
C HIS A 931 -35.84 23.76 7.87
N THR A 932 -36.53 22.64 7.70
CA THR A 932 -37.25 22.35 6.46
C THR A 932 -38.48 23.26 6.30
N LYS A 933 -39.22 23.56 7.36
CA LYS A 933 -40.33 24.54 7.30
C LYS A 933 -39.84 25.94 6.91
N ASN A 934 -38.67 26.33 7.40
CA ASN A 934 -38.02 27.58 7.01
C ASN A 934 -37.61 27.58 5.52
N GLU A 935 -37.07 26.47 5.02
CA GLU A 935 -36.75 26.29 3.60
C GLU A 935 -38.01 26.36 2.71
N VAL A 936 -39.15 25.83 3.18
CA VAL A 936 -40.44 25.97 2.48
C VAL A 936 -40.79 27.45 2.28
N GLU A 937 -40.62 28.30 3.30
CA GLU A 937 -40.89 29.74 3.17
C GLU A 937 -40.01 30.39 2.10
N GLU A 938 -38.73 30.03 2.07
CA GLU A 938 -37.74 30.54 1.15
C GLU A 938 -38.01 30.10 -0.30
N GLN A 939 -38.26 28.81 -0.51
CA GLN A 939 -38.61 28.27 -1.83
C GLN A 939 -39.88 28.92 -2.40
N ILE A 940 -40.89 29.17 -1.57
CA ILE A 940 -42.12 29.86 -1.99
C ILE A 940 -41.84 31.32 -2.35
N TYR A 941 -41.01 32.02 -1.58
CA TYR A 941 -40.59 33.38 -1.89
C TYR A 941 -39.84 33.44 -3.23
N HIS A 942 -38.88 32.54 -3.45
CA HIS A 942 -38.12 32.46 -4.70
C HIS A 942 -39.00 32.06 -5.89
N LEU A 943 -39.95 31.15 -5.71
CA LEU A 943 -40.94 30.81 -6.72
C LEU A 943 -41.71 32.07 -7.12
N ASN A 944 -42.22 32.85 -6.16
CA ASN A 944 -43.00 34.06 -6.44
C ASN A 944 -42.18 35.10 -7.24
N LYS A 945 -40.91 35.36 -6.87
CA LYS A 945 -40.03 36.27 -7.63
C LYS A 945 -39.68 35.72 -9.03
N ARG A 946 -39.45 34.41 -9.15
CA ARG A 946 -39.16 33.78 -10.44
C ARG A 946 -40.37 33.84 -11.37
N LEU A 947 -41.58 33.61 -10.85
CA LEU A 947 -42.82 33.77 -11.60
C LEU A 947 -42.99 35.20 -12.11
N GLN A 948 -42.62 36.22 -11.33
CA GLN A 948 -42.69 37.61 -11.77
C GLN A 948 -41.90 37.87 -13.06
N LEU A 949 -40.72 37.25 -13.20
CA LEU A 949 -39.89 37.39 -14.40
C LEU A 949 -40.37 36.48 -15.53
N GLN A 950 -40.67 35.21 -15.23
CA GLN A 950 -41.00 34.20 -16.24
C GLN A 950 -42.38 34.42 -16.88
N LEU A 951 -43.37 34.88 -16.11
CA LEU A 951 -44.71 35.14 -16.63
C LEU A 951 -44.69 36.26 -17.67
N LEU A 952 -43.82 37.27 -17.52
CA LEU A 952 -43.72 38.37 -18.48
C LEU A 952 -43.29 37.88 -19.86
N ASP A 953 -42.39 36.91 -19.93
CA ASP A 953 -41.93 36.34 -21.20
C ASP A 953 -43.00 35.45 -21.85
N GLU A 954 -43.75 34.69 -21.06
CA GLU A 954 -44.89 33.91 -21.57
C GLU A 954 -46.03 34.83 -22.05
N VAL A 955 -46.29 35.93 -21.34
CA VAL A 955 -47.26 36.95 -21.77
C VAL A 955 -46.82 37.59 -23.08
N LYS A 956 -45.52 37.90 -23.26
CA LYS A 956 -44.99 38.43 -24.53
C LYS A 956 -45.16 37.46 -25.70
N LYS A 957 -44.99 36.15 -25.47
CA LYS A 957 -45.16 35.11 -26.49
C LYS A 957 -46.61 34.98 -26.93
N VAL A 958 -47.56 35.06 -26.00
CA VAL A 958 -48.98 34.83 -26.31
C VAL A 958 -49.69 36.12 -26.73
N TYR A 959 -49.46 37.22 -26.01
CA TYR A 959 -50.10 38.52 -26.27
C TYR A 959 -49.24 39.39 -27.18
N ASN A 960 -49.24 39.04 -28.47
CA ASN A 960 -48.45 39.73 -29.49
C ASN A 960 -49.27 40.16 -30.71
N SER A 961 -48.62 40.78 -31.71
CA SER A 961 -49.27 41.30 -32.92
C SER A 961 -49.96 40.23 -33.78
N GLN A 962 -49.59 38.95 -33.65
CA GLN A 962 -50.22 37.80 -34.31
C GLN A 962 -51.67 37.55 -33.84
N MET A 963 -52.08 38.07 -32.67
CA MET A 963 -53.47 38.03 -32.19
C MET A 963 -54.47 38.84 -33.07
N THR A 964 -54.00 39.44 -34.17
CA THR A 964 -54.82 40.29 -35.04
C THR A 964 -55.24 39.61 -36.35
N GLN A 965 -54.87 38.34 -36.55
CA GLN A 965 -55.06 37.58 -37.79
C GLN A 965 -56.49 37.07 -38.02
N ASN A 966 -57.29 36.87 -36.97
CA ASN A 966 -58.70 36.45 -37.07
C ASN A 966 -59.69 37.63 -37.09
N ASN A 967 -60.91 37.39 -37.61
CA ASN A 967 -61.95 38.41 -37.76
C ASN A 967 -62.64 38.78 -36.43
N ASP A 968 -62.71 37.88 -35.45
CA ASP A 968 -63.26 38.14 -34.11
C ASP A 968 -62.15 38.22 -33.06
N PHE A 969 -61.91 39.43 -32.57
CA PHE A 969 -60.87 39.71 -31.57
C PHE A 969 -61.24 39.22 -30.16
N ASN A 970 -62.52 39.07 -29.82
CA ASN A 970 -62.93 38.55 -28.51
C ASN A 970 -62.74 37.03 -28.44
N ASP A 971 -63.04 36.31 -29.52
CA ASP A 971 -62.71 34.89 -29.64
C ASP A 971 -61.21 34.65 -29.59
N GLU A 972 -60.42 35.52 -30.24
CA GLU A 972 -58.96 35.44 -30.21
C GLU A 972 -58.38 35.70 -28.82
N LYS A 973 -58.93 36.67 -28.06
CA LYS A 973 -58.58 36.87 -26.64
C LYS A 973 -58.83 35.61 -25.82
N LYS A 974 -59.98 34.97 -26.01
CA LYS A 974 -60.34 33.76 -25.25
C LYS A 974 -59.38 32.61 -25.56
N ARG A 975 -59.05 32.39 -26.84
CA ARG A 975 -58.08 31.36 -27.26
C ARG A 975 -56.67 31.65 -26.75
N ALA A 976 -56.18 32.87 -26.90
CA ALA A 976 -54.86 33.26 -26.41
C ALA A 976 -54.77 33.12 -24.88
N THR A 977 -55.80 33.55 -24.14
CA THR A 977 -55.83 33.41 -22.68
C THR A 977 -55.84 31.95 -22.25
N LYS A 978 -56.58 31.08 -22.96
CA LYS A 978 -56.56 29.64 -22.69
C LYS A 978 -55.18 29.03 -22.97
N MET A 979 -54.55 29.38 -24.09
CA MET A 979 -53.21 28.91 -24.45
C MET A 979 -52.15 29.37 -23.44
N TYR A 980 -52.22 30.63 -22.99
CA TYR A 980 -51.38 31.17 -21.94
C TYR A 980 -51.55 30.40 -20.63
N LEU A 981 -52.79 30.20 -20.19
CA LEU A 981 -53.08 29.46 -18.95
C LEU A 981 -52.62 28.01 -19.02
N ASP A 982 -52.79 27.32 -20.16
CA ASP A 982 -52.33 25.94 -20.32
C ASP A 982 -50.81 25.82 -20.20
N GLN A 983 -50.07 26.74 -20.85
CA GLN A 983 -48.61 26.81 -20.75
C GLN A 983 -48.15 27.10 -19.32
N VAL A 984 -48.81 28.06 -18.65
CA VAL A 984 -48.49 28.44 -17.28
C VAL A 984 -48.83 27.32 -16.29
N HIS A 985 -50.00 26.68 -16.38
CA HIS A 985 -50.39 25.59 -15.48
C HIS A 985 -49.49 24.37 -15.59
N GLN A 986 -49.10 23.97 -16.80
CA GLN A 986 -48.14 22.87 -16.99
C GLN A 986 -46.81 23.16 -16.28
N ARG A 987 -46.30 24.38 -16.44
CA ARG A 987 -45.05 24.80 -15.80
C ARG A 987 -45.17 24.87 -14.28
N LEU A 988 -46.28 25.42 -13.78
CA LEU A 988 -46.55 25.51 -12.34
C LEU A 988 -46.68 24.12 -11.69
N TYR A 989 -47.28 23.15 -12.38
CA TYR A 989 -47.38 21.77 -11.91
C TYR A 989 -46.00 21.08 -11.83
N LEU A 990 -45.16 21.26 -12.86
CA LEU A 990 -43.78 20.78 -12.84
C LEU A 990 -42.99 21.41 -11.68
N GLU A 991 -43.13 22.72 -11.48
CA GLU A 991 -42.50 23.44 -10.37
C GLU A 991 -42.98 22.93 -9.01
N GLN A 992 -44.28 22.67 -8.83
CA GLN A 992 -44.81 22.03 -7.62
C GLN A 992 -44.12 20.68 -7.37
N THR A 993 -44.05 19.82 -8.39
CA THR A 993 -43.44 18.48 -8.28
C THR A 993 -41.96 18.58 -7.88
N LEU A 994 -41.21 19.48 -8.52
CA LEU A 994 -39.80 19.72 -8.21
C LEU A 994 -39.60 20.28 -6.80
N LEU A 995 -40.50 21.14 -6.33
CA LEU A 995 -40.44 21.69 -4.98
C LEU A 995 -40.64 20.60 -3.92
N VAL A 996 -41.58 19.68 -4.13
CA VAL A 996 -41.80 18.54 -3.21
C VAL A 996 -40.54 17.71 -3.06
N GLU A 997 -39.87 17.37 -4.18
CA GLU A 997 -38.61 16.61 -4.15
C GLU A 997 -37.46 17.39 -3.50
N ARG A 998 -37.35 18.70 -3.77
CA ARG A 998 -36.35 19.55 -3.11
C ARG A 998 -36.53 19.60 -1.60
N ILE A 999 -37.77 19.75 -1.13
CA ILE A 999 -38.10 19.78 0.30
C ILE A 999 -37.79 18.43 0.96
N LYS A 1000 -38.12 17.31 0.30
CA LYS A 1000 -37.75 15.96 0.79
C LYS A 1000 -36.24 15.78 0.89
N THR A 1001 -35.52 16.16 -0.17
CA THR A 1001 -34.04 16.07 -0.22
C THR A 1001 -33.41 16.92 0.87
N TYR A 1002 -33.90 18.16 1.04
CA TYR A 1002 -33.42 19.06 2.08
C TYR A 1002 -33.69 18.51 3.48
N PHE A 1003 -34.90 18.00 3.75
CA PHE A 1003 -35.24 17.37 5.04
C PHE A 1003 -34.31 16.23 5.39
N THR A 1004 -34.06 15.33 4.43
CA THR A 1004 -33.19 14.16 4.61
C THR A 1004 -31.76 14.60 4.91
N SER A 1005 -31.22 15.53 4.12
CA SER A 1005 -29.89 16.11 4.33
C SER A 1005 -29.75 16.78 5.71
N GLN A 1006 -30.77 17.53 6.15
CA GLN A 1006 -30.76 18.13 7.48
C GLN A 1006 -30.81 17.07 8.59
N LEU A 1007 -31.60 16.01 8.44
CA LEU A 1007 -31.64 14.90 9.39
C LEU A 1007 -30.28 14.21 9.50
N ASP A 1008 -29.63 13.92 8.37
CA ASP A 1008 -28.30 13.31 8.33
C ASP A 1008 -27.25 14.18 9.05
N GLN A 1009 -27.31 15.50 8.85
CA GLN A 1009 -26.42 16.44 9.55
C GLN A 1009 -26.66 16.48 11.07
N GLN A 1010 -27.91 16.36 11.54
CA GLN A 1010 -28.23 16.42 12.97
C GLN A 1010 -27.83 15.14 13.72
N ILE A 1011 -27.85 13.99 13.05
CA ILE A 1011 -27.45 12.70 13.66
C ILE A 1011 -25.94 12.43 13.56
N ALA A 1012 -25.23 13.06 12.61
CA ALA A 1012 -23.83 12.80 12.33
C ALA A 1012 -22.91 12.84 13.58
N PRO A 1013 -23.00 13.82 14.49
CA PRO A 1013 -22.16 13.84 15.70
C PRO A 1013 -22.41 12.63 16.62
N THR A 1014 -23.64 12.12 16.63
CA THR A 1014 -24.01 10.94 17.45
C THR A 1014 -23.53 9.65 16.79
N ILE A 1015 -23.61 9.55 15.46
CA ILE A 1015 -23.05 8.42 14.71
C ILE A 1015 -21.52 8.37 14.86
N GLN A 1016 -20.83 9.50 14.80
CA GLN A 1016 -19.38 9.58 15.03
C GLN A 1016 -19.00 9.08 16.43
N LYS A 1017 -19.79 9.45 17.44
CA LYS A 1017 -19.63 8.97 18.83
C LYS A 1017 -19.91 7.48 19.01
N LEU A 1018 -20.83 6.90 18.24
CA LEU A 1018 -21.12 5.47 18.26
C LEU A 1018 -20.02 4.67 17.55
N ASN A 1019 -19.49 5.19 16.44
CA ASN A 1019 -18.38 4.58 15.72
C ASN A 1019 -17.09 4.54 16.53
N SER A 1020 -16.79 5.58 17.33
CA SER A 1020 -15.59 5.60 18.19
C SER A 1020 -15.59 4.51 19.28
N VAL A 1021 -16.78 3.98 19.63
CA VAL A 1021 -16.96 2.83 20.52
C VAL A 1021 -17.33 1.53 19.78
N HIS A 1022 -17.04 1.47 18.48
CA HIS A 1022 -17.23 0.31 17.59
C HIS A 1022 -18.69 -0.14 17.39
N VAL A 1023 -19.64 0.77 17.61
CA VAL A 1023 -21.05 0.56 17.26
C VAL A 1023 -21.26 1.11 15.84
N LEU A 1024 -20.97 0.27 14.85
CA LEU A 1024 -20.98 0.63 13.44
C LEU A 1024 -22.39 0.57 12.86
N ILE A 1025 -22.97 1.75 12.59
CA ILE A 1025 -24.34 1.88 12.10
C ILE A 1025 -24.36 2.81 10.89
N GLN A 1026 -24.97 2.35 9.81
CA GLN A 1026 -25.31 3.20 8.67
C GLN A 1026 -26.77 3.64 8.79
N PRO A 1027 -27.06 4.90 9.16
CA PRO A 1027 -28.43 5.38 9.18
C PRO A 1027 -28.97 5.44 7.74
N HIS A 1028 -30.04 4.70 7.46
CA HIS A 1028 -30.74 4.79 6.18
C HIS A 1028 -32.23 5.05 6.41
N PHE A 1029 -32.64 6.31 6.36
CA PHE A 1029 -34.03 6.70 6.55
C PHE A 1029 -34.84 6.49 5.27
N LYS A 1030 -35.71 5.48 5.24
CA LYS A 1030 -36.63 5.25 4.12
C LYS A 1030 -37.88 6.13 4.24
N ILE A 1031 -37.72 7.42 3.98
CA ILE A 1031 -38.80 8.40 4.08
C ILE A 1031 -39.64 8.38 2.79
N THR A 1032 -40.91 7.99 2.90
CA THR A 1032 -41.80 7.75 1.75
C THR A 1032 -43.16 8.46 1.87
N ALA A 1033 -43.24 9.50 2.68
CA ALA A 1033 -44.44 10.31 2.83
C ALA A 1033 -45.02 10.72 1.45
N PRO A 1034 -46.33 10.52 1.22
CA PRO A 1034 -46.98 10.94 -0.02
C PRO A 1034 -47.25 12.45 -0.02
N PHE A 1035 -47.22 13.06 -1.21
CA PHE A 1035 -47.73 14.41 -1.48
C PHE A 1035 -48.97 14.33 -2.39
N THR A 1036 -49.81 15.38 -2.40
CA THR A 1036 -51.00 15.39 -3.27
C THR A 1036 -50.65 15.51 -4.76
N ASP A 1037 -51.31 14.71 -5.59
CA ASP A 1037 -51.24 14.78 -7.06
C ASP A 1037 -52.06 15.95 -7.64
N ASP A 1038 -52.83 16.66 -6.80
CA ASP A 1038 -53.64 17.78 -7.24
C ASP A 1038 -52.78 18.96 -7.70
N ALA A 1039 -53.12 19.57 -8.85
CA ALA A 1039 -52.49 20.80 -9.32
C ALA A 1039 -52.97 21.99 -8.49
N LEU A 1040 -52.21 22.35 -7.45
CA LEU A 1040 -52.57 23.39 -6.48
C LEU A 1040 -52.48 24.80 -7.08
N LEU A 1041 -51.58 25.00 -8.06
CA LEU A 1041 -51.33 26.28 -8.71
C LEU A 1041 -52.12 26.43 -10.02
N ARG A 1042 -53.41 26.76 -9.90
CA ARG A 1042 -54.31 26.92 -11.05
C ARG A 1042 -55.09 28.23 -11.00
N ILE A 1043 -55.42 28.76 -12.17
CA ILE A 1043 -56.29 29.93 -12.38
C ILE A 1043 -57.39 29.50 -13.36
N SER A 1044 -58.66 29.83 -13.08
CA SER A 1044 -59.72 29.51 -14.05
C SER A 1044 -59.68 30.46 -15.25
N LEU A 1045 -60.13 29.98 -16.42
CA LEU A 1045 -60.21 30.82 -17.62
C LEU A 1045 -61.14 32.02 -17.40
N GLU A 1046 -62.24 31.85 -16.66
CA GLU A 1046 -63.21 32.91 -16.38
C GLU A 1046 -62.62 34.01 -15.49
N GLU A 1047 -61.91 33.64 -14.42
CA GLU A 1047 -61.20 34.59 -13.55
C GLU A 1047 -60.17 35.39 -14.34
N MET A 1048 -59.34 34.71 -15.14
CA MET A 1048 -58.31 35.37 -15.94
C MET A 1048 -58.92 36.34 -16.96
N LEU A 1049 -60.01 35.94 -17.65
CA LEU A 1049 -60.71 36.80 -18.60
C LEU A 1049 -61.31 38.05 -17.93
N SER A 1050 -61.79 37.92 -16.68
CA SER A 1050 -62.39 39.03 -15.93
C SER A 1050 -61.39 40.12 -15.53
N VAL A 1051 -60.12 39.74 -15.34
CA VAL A 1051 -59.03 40.65 -14.95
C VAL A 1051 -58.19 41.13 -16.14
N LEU A 1052 -58.47 40.70 -17.37
CA LEU A 1052 -57.73 41.22 -18.54
C LEU A 1052 -57.87 42.74 -18.66
N PRO A 1053 -56.81 43.47 -19.06
CA PRO A 1053 -56.89 44.92 -19.20
C PRO A 1053 -58.02 45.32 -20.17
N LYS A 1054 -58.94 46.19 -19.72
CA LYS A 1054 -60.06 46.69 -20.54
C LYS A 1054 -59.61 47.35 -21.86
N GLN A 1055 -58.37 47.84 -21.89
CA GLN A 1055 -57.76 48.51 -23.04
C GLN A 1055 -57.16 47.55 -24.08
N LEU A 1056 -57.13 46.24 -23.79
CA LEU A 1056 -56.67 45.20 -24.72
C LEU A 1056 -57.57 45.18 -25.96
N SER A 1057 -57.06 45.71 -27.08
CA SER A 1057 -57.78 45.90 -28.34
C SER A 1057 -56.85 45.68 -29.53
N LYS A 1058 -57.41 45.35 -30.71
CA LYS A 1058 -56.66 45.16 -31.96
C LYS A 1058 -55.72 46.34 -32.28
N ARG A 1059 -56.14 47.57 -31.95
CA ARG A 1059 -55.34 48.79 -32.16
C ARG A 1059 -54.20 48.95 -31.15
N LYS A 1060 -54.43 48.65 -29.86
CA LYS A 1060 -53.41 48.84 -28.82
C LYS A 1060 -52.33 47.76 -28.83
N ILE A 1061 -52.67 46.52 -29.20
CA ILE A 1061 -51.69 45.42 -29.26
C ILE A 1061 -50.68 45.58 -30.43
N LEU A 1062 -51.00 46.39 -31.44
CA LEU A 1062 -50.10 46.71 -32.56
C LEU A 1062 -49.15 47.89 -32.28
N ASN A 1063 -49.38 48.64 -31.19
CA ASN A 1063 -48.49 49.74 -30.78
C ASN A 1063 -47.49 49.22 -29.75
N ALA A 1064 -46.19 49.31 -30.05
CA ALA A 1064 -45.14 48.71 -29.21
C ALA A 1064 -45.14 49.19 -27.75
N ASN A 1065 -45.40 50.49 -27.49
CA ASN A 1065 -45.41 51.03 -26.11
C ASN A 1065 -46.66 50.57 -25.35
N ALA A 1066 -47.84 50.65 -25.98
CA ALA A 1066 -49.09 50.21 -25.37
C ALA A 1066 -49.15 48.68 -25.21
N GLN A 1067 -48.51 47.93 -26.12
CA GLN A 1067 -48.37 46.49 -26.03
C GLN A 1067 -47.55 46.10 -24.80
N ARG A 1068 -46.41 46.77 -24.56
CA ARG A 1068 -45.57 46.51 -23.38
C ARG A 1068 -46.33 46.77 -22.08
N GLU A 1069 -47.02 47.90 -21.98
CA GLU A 1069 -47.86 48.23 -20.81
C GLU A 1069 -48.96 47.17 -20.58
N LEU A 1070 -49.63 46.73 -21.65
CA LEU A 1070 -50.65 45.68 -21.55
C LEU A 1070 -50.08 44.34 -21.09
N GLN A 1071 -48.89 43.96 -21.57
CA GLN A 1071 -48.21 42.73 -21.18
C GLN A 1071 -47.77 42.77 -19.70
N GLU A 1072 -47.24 43.91 -19.24
CA GLU A 1072 -46.91 44.12 -17.82
C GLU A 1072 -48.16 44.03 -16.94
N MET A 1073 -49.27 44.66 -17.33
CA MET A 1073 -50.54 44.55 -16.58
C MET A 1073 -51.08 43.12 -16.52
N ILE A 1074 -51.04 42.37 -17.62
CA ILE A 1074 -51.49 40.97 -17.65
C ILE A 1074 -50.62 40.10 -16.73
N CYS A 1075 -49.30 40.35 -16.70
CA CYS A 1075 -48.38 39.68 -15.80
C CYS A 1075 -48.74 39.95 -14.33
N THR A 1076 -48.92 41.22 -13.95
CA THR A 1076 -49.30 41.62 -12.58
C THR A 1076 -50.63 40.97 -12.16
N ASN A 1077 -51.65 41.01 -13.01
CA ASN A 1077 -52.96 40.43 -12.69
C ASN A 1077 -52.89 38.91 -12.56
N THR A 1078 -52.02 38.25 -13.33
CA THR A 1078 -51.78 36.79 -13.20
C THR A 1078 -51.13 36.46 -11.86
N LEU A 1079 -50.12 37.25 -11.43
CA LEU A 1079 -49.46 37.06 -10.13
C LEU A 1079 -50.41 37.28 -8.95
N GLU A 1080 -51.29 38.28 -9.03
CA GLU A 1080 -52.31 38.54 -8.00
C GLU A 1080 -53.27 37.37 -7.85
N LEU A 1081 -53.75 36.81 -8.97
CA LEU A 1081 -54.62 35.63 -8.97
C LEU A 1081 -53.94 34.36 -8.44
N LEU A 1082 -52.61 34.27 -8.52
CA LEU A 1082 -51.85 33.12 -8.01
C LEU A 1082 -51.54 33.17 -6.50
N GLN A 1083 -51.64 34.34 -5.85
CA GLN A 1083 -51.27 34.46 -4.42
C GLN A 1083 -52.05 33.52 -3.49
N PRO A 1084 -53.38 33.34 -3.62
CA PRO A 1084 -54.12 32.39 -2.78
C PRO A 1084 -53.61 30.95 -2.96
N SER A 1085 -53.39 30.54 -4.21
CA SER A 1085 -52.90 29.20 -4.55
C SER A 1085 -51.48 28.94 -4.06
N LEU A 1086 -50.60 29.95 -4.09
CA LEU A 1086 -49.26 29.89 -3.51
C LEU A 1086 -49.29 29.68 -2.00
N ASN A 1087 -50.23 30.32 -1.30
CA ASN A 1087 -50.42 30.11 0.14
C ASN A 1087 -50.94 28.69 0.45
N VAL A 1088 -51.85 28.16 -0.37
CA VAL A 1088 -52.31 26.77 -0.25
C VAL A 1088 -51.15 25.80 -0.46
N LEU A 1089 -50.32 26.02 -1.48
CA LEU A 1089 -49.12 25.22 -1.72
C LEU A 1089 -48.16 25.26 -0.51
N LYS A 1090 -47.91 26.45 0.06
CA LYS A 1090 -47.09 26.60 1.28
C LYS A 1090 -47.64 25.76 2.44
N GLN A 1091 -48.95 25.80 2.68
CA GLN A 1091 -49.60 25.02 3.74
C GLN A 1091 -49.48 23.51 3.50
N GLN A 1092 -49.66 23.05 2.25
CA GLN A 1092 -49.50 21.64 1.88
C GLN A 1092 -48.05 21.16 2.03
N LEU A 1093 -47.07 21.99 1.64
CA LEU A 1093 -45.65 21.67 1.84
C LEU A 1093 -45.30 21.59 3.34
N ASN A 1094 -45.82 22.50 4.18
CA ASN A 1094 -45.62 22.40 5.62
C ASN A 1094 -46.24 21.14 6.23
N TYR A 1095 -47.43 20.75 5.77
CA TYR A 1095 -48.06 19.49 6.16
C TYR A 1095 -47.23 18.27 5.72
N TYR A 1096 -46.70 18.31 4.50
CA TYR A 1096 -45.79 17.30 3.97
C TYR A 1096 -44.54 17.14 4.83
N VAL A 1097 -43.91 18.24 5.25
CA VAL A 1097 -42.77 18.21 6.18
C VAL A 1097 -43.12 17.52 7.51
N SER A 1098 -44.32 17.75 8.04
CA SER A 1098 -44.78 17.03 9.25
C SER A 1098 -45.01 15.53 9.01
N ASN A 1099 -45.39 15.11 7.79
CA ASN A 1099 -45.44 13.68 7.44
C ASN A 1099 -44.04 13.07 7.31
N LEU A 1100 -43.08 13.77 6.68
CA LEU A 1100 -41.68 13.34 6.64
C LEU A 1100 -41.10 13.17 8.06
N THR A 1101 -41.46 14.08 8.96
CA THR A 1101 -41.11 14.04 10.39
C THR A 1101 -41.69 12.79 11.06
N HIS A 1102 -42.91 12.40 10.74
CA HIS A 1102 -43.53 11.18 11.28
C HIS A 1102 -42.79 9.92 10.83
N ASP A 1103 -42.53 9.78 9.53
CA ASP A 1103 -41.76 8.66 8.96
C ASP A 1103 -40.36 8.57 9.58
N ALA A 1104 -39.66 9.71 9.70
CA ALA A 1104 -38.34 9.78 10.30
C ALA A 1104 -38.33 9.32 11.76
N ASN A 1105 -39.39 9.62 12.54
CA ASN A 1105 -39.50 9.14 13.92
C ASN A 1105 -39.65 7.62 13.99
N ILE A 1106 -40.36 7.00 13.04
CA ILE A 1106 -40.51 5.53 12.99
C ILE A 1106 -39.16 4.88 12.73
N GLU A 1107 -38.43 5.36 11.72
CA GLU A 1107 -37.11 4.85 11.34
C GLU A 1107 -36.06 5.10 12.44
N LEU A 1108 -36.08 6.26 13.11
CA LEU A 1108 -35.17 6.56 14.23
C LEU A 1108 -35.33 5.59 15.41
N ASN A 1109 -36.56 5.19 15.71
CA ASN A 1109 -36.84 4.21 16.75
C ASN A 1109 -36.30 2.82 16.38
N GLN A 1110 -36.41 2.42 15.11
CA GLN A 1110 -35.83 1.16 14.63
C GLN A 1110 -34.29 1.20 14.71
N LEU A 1111 -33.69 2.32 14.29
CA LEU A 1111 -32.26 2.52 14.35
C LEU A 1111 -31.73 2.44 15.79
N ASN A 1112 -32.40 3.08 16.74
CA ASN A 1112 -32.08 3.00 18.17
C ASN A 1112 -32.14 1.55 18.70
N ASN A 1113 -33.08 0.72 18.24
CA ASN A 1113 -33.13 -0.68 18.64
C ASN A 1113 -31.92 -1.47 18.13
N ASN A 1114 -31.50 -1.24 16.87
CA ASN A 1114 -30.31 -1.87 16.29
C ASN A 1114 -29.03 -1.45 17.02
N VAL A 1115 -28.91 -0.17 17.38
CA VAL A 1115 -27.81 0.37 18.20
C VAL A 1115 -27.71 -0.40 19.51
N LEU A 1116 -28.83 -0.59 20.21
CA LEU A 1116 -28.88 -1.31 21.48
C LEU A 1116 -28.53 -2.79 21.33
N GLU A 1117 -28.93 -3.45 20.25
CA GLU A 1117 -28.58 -4.84 19.96
C GLU A 1117 -27.07 -5.02 19.79
N GLN A 1118 -26.42 -4.16 19.00
CA GLN A 1118 -24.96 -4.18 18.80
C GLN A 1118 -24.20 -3.88 20.10
N ILE A 1119 -24.64 -2.89 20.89
CA ILE A 1119 -24.02 -2.58 22.19
C ILE A 1119 -24.09 -3.81 23.12
N ASN A 1120 -25.22 -4.52 23.13
CA ASN A 1120 -25.36 -5.73 23.95
C ASN A 1120 -24.47 -6.88 23.47
N ASP A 1121 -24.26 -7.06 22.16
CA ASP A 1121 -23.31 -8.05 21.62
C ASP A 1121 -21.87 -7.73 22.04
N LEU A 1122 -21.45 -6.46 21.91
CA LEU A 1122 -20.12 -6.00 22.29
C LEU A 1122 -19.84 -6.17 23.79
N LEU A 1123 -20.85 -5.93 24.65
CA LEU A 1123 -20.73 -6.16 26.11
C LEU A 1123 -20.71 -7.65 26.49
N SER A 1124 -21.12 -8.56 25.61
CA SER A 1124 -21.24 -10.00 25.91
C SER A 1124 -19.93 -10.79 25.76
N LYS A 1125 -18.92 -10.23 25.07
CA LYS A 1125 -17.61 -10.86 24.85
C LYS A 1125 -16.69 -10.64 26.05
N ARG A 1126 -16.47 -11.67 26.88
CA ARG A 1126 -15.53 -11.64 28.03
C ARG A 1126 -14.11 -12.04 27.61
N ILE A 1127 -13.12 -11.34 28.17
CA ILE A 1127 -11.68 -11.63 28.07
C ILE A 1127 -11.29 -12.64 29.17
N ASP A 1128 -10.47 -13.63 28.82
CA ASP A 1128 -9.99 -14.67 29.75
C ASP A 1128 -8.78 -14.18 30.57
N ASN A 1129 -9.06 -13.60 31.75
CA ASN A 1129 -8.06 -13.09 32.69
C ASN A 1129 -7.16 -14.18 33.31
N SER A 1130 -7.53 -15.46 33.19
CA SER A 1130 -6.86 -16.55 33.93
C SER A 1130 -5.42 -16.80 33.47
N LEU A 1131 -5.14 -16.64 32.17
CA LEU A 1131 -3.80 -16.81 31.59
C LEU A 1131 -2.85 -15.68 32.01
N ILE A 1132 -3.34 -14.46 32.18
CA ILE A 1132 -2.52 -13.29 32.55
C ILE A 1132 -2.14 -13.34 34.03
N GLU A 1133 -3.06 -13.68 34.92
CA GLU A 1133 -2.75 -13.89 36.35
C GLU A 1133 -1.69 -15.00 36.53
N GLN A 1134 -1.75 -16.04 35.70
CA GLN A 1134 -0.75 -17.11 35.68
C GLN A 1134 0.63 -16.61 35.21
N LEU A 1135 0.68 -15.78 34.16
CA LEU A 1135 1.94 -15.18 33.66
C LEU A 1135 2.56 -14.21 34.65
N GLU A 1136 1.76 -13.38 35.33
CA GLU A 1136 2.24 -12.47 36.38
C GLU A 1136 2.84 -13.23 37.57
N THR A 1137 2.18 -14.31 38.01
CA THR A 1137 2.65 -15.17 39.10
C THR A 1137 3.99 -15.83 38.75
N VAL A 1138 4.13 -16.31 37.52
CA VAL A 1138 5.36 -16.96 37.02
C VAL A 1138 6.50 -15.96 36.90
N ASN A 1139 6.26 -14.74 36.41
CA ASN A 1139 7.30 -13.69 36.35
C ASN A 1139 7.80 -13.28 37.73
N GLN A 1140 6.91 -13.13 38.72
CA GLN A 1140 7.32 -12.83 40.11
C GLN A 1140 8.15 -13.95 40.74
N GLN A 1141 7.94 -15.21 40.35
CA GLN A 1141 8.70 -16.35 40.85
C GLN A 1141 10.06 -16.53 40.16
N LEU A 1142 10.20 -16.09 38.90
CA LEU A 1142 11.44 -16.16 38.12
C LEU A 1142 12.42 -15.02 38.43
N GLU A 1143 11.92 -13.83 38.76
CA GLU A 1143 12.72 -12.63 39.05
C GLU A 1143 13.85 -12.84 40.08
N PRO A 1144 13.65 -13.51 41.23
CA PRO A 1144 14.72 -13.75 42.21
C PRO A 1144 15.69 -14.89 41.83
N LEU A 1145 15.44 -15.61 40.74
CA LEU A 1145 16.36 -16.65 40.23
C LEU A 1145 17.29 -16.10 39.15
N LEU A 1146 16.86 -15.07 38.41
CA LEU A 1146 17.59 -14.46 37.30
C LEU A 1146 18.45 -13.25 37.72
N ASN A 1147 18.17 -12.68 38.91
CA ASN A 1147 18.95 -11.61 39.56
C ASN A 1147 19.83 -12.19 40.67
#